data_AF-A0A537CFE0-F1
#
_entry.id   AF-A0A537CFE0-F1
#
_cell.length_a   1.000
_cell.length_b   1.000
_cell.length_c   1.000
_cell.angle_alpha   90.00
_cell.angle_beta   90.00
_cell.angle_gamma   90.00
#
_symmetry.space_group_name_H-M   'P 1'
#
loop_
_entity.id
_entity.type
_entity.pdbx_description
1 polymer ?
#
loop_
_entity_poly.entity_id
_entity_poly.type
_entity_poly.pdbx_seq_one_letter_code
_entity_poly.pdbx_strand_id
1 'polypeptide(L)'
;MDVCRNIRLSSGACLCTQQHIIKYQMPKFQWLSEILLLARPLRAGTVLAMLVVATILTGGLAPSQPTVSYRSTIPVNGRIFDDSTRMNGFGASSQSLMATVAGGAGPGGVAVNSITGRIYLALQLSNMISVVDSFSNTVIASIPLGASPSAISLNPNTNLIYVTLPSLNVTSVINGSSNTVVATIHVGSGLRRVAVNPNTNRIYVTNGLSNTVSVIDGSSNSVVATIQVEIPFGVAVNPATNKVYVTNGGILNKVTVIDGSNNSITTTIPVGSPMAVAINSNTNMVYVANVYGNTLIVINGSSNAIVASVPVGFHPVAVAANPNTDKIYTTNLYGNSVSVVDGSSNTVVASVNMADPSAVDLNPSANTVYVTNYSSDLLSIMDSSSNSVIATVLLGFGPSNLDINSATNKIYITDISAGKVSVVNGSSIGIITVVGVGGGPDGIGVNNATGRVFVANGVSNSVSVLDGSTNNVIATIPASSTPQGVAVDSKTNRIYVTLPSANETMVIDGSTNSLLATVTVGSDPVAVTVNPVTNKAYVMNFDANTTSVIDGSTNTVLATIQLGFSPASAAVNPTTNKIYVTNPNGNAVAIIDGSTNNLTGSISLAFAPGDVGINPGTNKIYVTGPGANSIFVIDGSSNNVIATVPVGFNPTALAVNFATNTVFVANFYSDTISVISGSTNTVTSTLNIFTPGDFVISASPASFSFTVASSGSSTVTAQSVNRLNGTVTFSASISPLVTNGPTASFIPANPVLPAGGSGASTLTVSATTSTPAGTYAVTVTASVGSIKHVTALSVTVTDFTLSLATPSPSVIIVGGYAAAV
;
A
#
# COMPACT_ATOMS: atom_id res chain seq x y z
N MET A 1 -33.50 -60.12 -1.50
CA MET A 1 -34.77 -60.70 -1.03
C MET A 1 -35.87 -59.72 -1.35
N ASP A 2 -36.75 -60.13 -2.25
CA ASP A 2 -38.21 -60.05 -2.15
C ASP A 2 -38.98 -58.71 -1.98
N VAL A 3 -39.92 -58.56 -2.94
CA VAL A 3 -41.32 -58.10 -2.80
C VAL A 3 -41.63 -56.58 -2.98
N CYS A 4 -42.13 -56.27 -4.19
CA CYS A 4 -43.48 -55.72 -4.49
C CYS A 4 -44.26 -55.01 -3.36
N ARG A 5 -45.08 -53.96 -3.57
CA ARG A 5 -45.92 -53.58 -4.74
C ARG A 5 -46.57 -52.21 -4.45
N ASN A 6 -46.69 -51.29 -5.42
CA ASN A 6 -48.01 -50.75 -5.87
C ASN A 6 -47.94 -49.55 -6.86
N ILE A 7 -48.35 -49.85 -8.10
CA ILE A 7 -49.39 -49.16 -8.89
C ILE A 7 -49.18 -47.70 -9.39
N ARG A 8 -48.94 -47.66 -10.71
CA ARG A 8 -49.43 -46.75 -11.78
C ARG A 8 -48.93 -45.30 -11.90
N LEU A 9 -48.12 -45.16 -12.95
CA LEU A 9 -47.93 -44.01 -13.84
C LEU A 9 -49.24 -43.41 -14.39
N SER A 10 -49.18 -42.13 -14.76
CA SER A 10 -49.90 -41.58 -15.92
C SER A 10 -48.91 -41.14 -17.00
N SER A 11 -49.28 -41.43 -18.25
CA SER A 11 -48.76 -40.94 -19.55
C SER A 11 -47.60 -39.91 -19.59
N GLY A 12 -46.55 -40.10 -20.41
CA GLY A 12 -46.33 -41.17 -21.40
C GLY A 12 -45.17 -40.90 -22.37
N ALA A 13 -45.04 -41.76 -23.38
CA ALA A 13 -44.06 -41.71 -24.49
C ALA A 13 -42.57 -41.85 -24.11
N CYS A 14 -42.10 -43.11 -24.14
CA CYS A 14 -40.69 -43.48 -24.23
C CYS A 14 -40.39 -43.89 -25.69
N LEU A 15 -39.15 -43.68 -26.16
CA LEU A 15 -38.61 -44.46 -27.27
C LEU A 15 -37.07 -44.51 -27.21
N CYS A 16 -36.54 -45.60 -26.64
CA CYS A 16 -35.13 -45.94 -26.72
C CYS A 16 -34.77 -46.57 -28.07
N THR A 17 -33.59 -46.23 -28.58
CA THR A 17 -32.89 -46.95 -29.65
C THR A 17 -32.40 -48.33 -29.17
N GLN A 18 -32.23 -49.30 -30.08
CA GLN A 18 -31.51 -50.54 -29.78
C GLN A 18 -30.72 -51.11 -30.97
N GLN A 19 -29.59 -51.75 -30.63
CA GLN A 19 -28.80 -52.72 -31.41
C GLN A 19 -27.95 -52.23 -32.60
N HIS A 20 -26.86 -52.90 -32.97
CA HIS A 20 -25.72 -53.52 -32.25
C HIS A 20 -24.78 -54.17 -33.31
N ILE A 21 -23.50 -54.40 -32.96
CA ILE A 21 -22.49 -55.39 -33.48
C ILE A 21 -21.11 -54.69 -33.55
N ILE A 22 -20.16 -54.89 -32.61
CA ILE A 22 -19.27 -56.08 -32.38
C ILE A 22 -18.22 -56.15 -33.53
N LYS A 23 -16.88 -56.06 -33.35
CA LYS A 23 -16.01 -56.67 -32.30
C LYS A 23 -14.57 -56.08 -32.23
N TYR A 24 -13.91 -56.33 -31.08
CA TYR A 24 -12.46 -56.53 -30.81
C TYR A 24 -11.43 -55.38 -30.57
N GLN A 25 -10.92 -55.44 -29.32
CA GLN A 25 -9.54 -55.33 -28.82
C GLN A 25 -8.85 -53.97 -28.56
N MET A 26 -8.56 -53.77 -27.26
CA MET A 26 -7.61 -52.84 -26.62
C MET A 26 -6.14 -53.22 -26.96
N PRO A 27 -5.14 -52.29 -26.94
CA PRO A 27 -4.80 -51.57 -25.69
C PRO A 27 -4.14 -50.16 -25.72
N LYS A 28 -4.21 -49.53 -24.53
CA LYS A 28 -3.33 -48.48 -23.94
C LYS A 28 -3.49 -47.00 -24.39
N PHE A 29 -3.27 -46.13 -23.39
CA PHE A 29 -3.46 -44.67 -23.37
C PHE A 29 -2.40 -43.89 -24.15
N GLN A 30 -2.84 -42.85 -24.88
CA GLN A 30 -2.25 -41.51 -24.92
C GLN A 30 -3.36 -40.47 -25.19
N TRP A 31 -3.23 -39.24 -24.67
CA TRP A 31 -4.10 -38.10 -24.99
C TRP A 31 -3.31 -36.88 -25.47
N LEU A 32 -3.52 -36.54 -26.73
CA LEU A 32 -3.54 -35.20 -27.33
C LEU A 32 -4.67 -35.32 -28.40
N SER A 33 -5.54 -34.35 -28.68
CA SER A 33 -5.19 -33.02 -29.17
C SER A 33 -6.35 -32.02 -29.18
N GLU A 34 -5.94 -30.77 -29.34
CA GLU A 34 -6.60 -29.49 -29.68
C GLU A 34 -7.92 -29.50 -30.48
N ILE A 35 -8.72 -28.43 -30.30
CA ILE A 35 -9.49 -27.80 -31.40
C ILE A 35 -9.29 -26.28 -31.40
N LEU A 36 -9.02 -25.76 -32.60
CA LEU A 36 -8.85 -24.36 -33.01
C LEU A 36 -10.23 -23.69 -33.27
N LEU A 37 -10.37 -22.36 -33.14
CA LEU A 37 -11.47 -21.66 -33.83
C LEU A 37 -11.10 -20.27 -34.38
N LEU A 38 -11.62 -19.98 -35.58
CA LEU A 38 -11.42 -18.78 -36.38
C LEU A 38 -12.44 -17.68 -36.05
N ALA A 39 -12.04 -16.42 -36.15
CA ALA A 39 -12.92 -15.27 -35.95
C ALA A 39 -13.36 -14.61 -37.28
N ARG A 40 -14.66 -14.29 -37.39
CA ARG A 40 -15.22 -13.26 -38.29
C ARG A 40 -16.39 -12.54 -37.57
N PRO A 41 -16.74 -11.29 -37.93
CA PRO A 41 -17.26 -10.33 -36.97
C PRO A 41 -18.80 -10.33 -36.84
N LEU A 42 -19.28 -10.10 -35.62
CA LEU A 42 -20.66 -9.72 -35.33
C LEU A 42 -20.71 -8.41 -34.51
N ARG A 43 -21.78 -7.64 -34.70
CA ARG A 43 -21.93 -6.26 -34.22
C ARG A 43 -22.49 -6.19 -32.80
N ALA A 44 -22.05 -5.16 -32.07
CA ALA A 44 -22.74 -4.38 -31.03
C ALA A 44 -23.61 -5.13 -30.00
N GLY A 45 -23.20 -5.08 -28.73
CA GLY A 45 -24.12 -5.20 -27.59
C GLY A 45 -24.03 -6.46 -26.75
N THR A 46 -22.85 -6.84 -26.26
CA THR A 46 -22.72 -7.67 -25.05
C THR A 46 -21.34 -7.50 -24.41
N VAL A 47 -21.29 -7.25 -23.10
CA VAL A 47 -20.04 -7.15 -22.34
C VAL A 47 -19.61 -8.54 -21.88
N LEU A 48 -18.34 -8.88 -22.09
CA LEU A 48 -17.75 -10.14 -21.66
C LEU A 48 -17.35 -10.03 -20.18
N ALA A 49 -18.15 -10.59 -19.28
CA ALA A 49 -17.77 -10.73 -17.87
C ALA A 49 -16.69 -11.81 -17.71
N MET A 50 -15.54 -11.48 -17.13
CA MET A 50 -14.56 -12.48 -16.70
C MET A 50 -15.06 -13.20 -15.45
N LEU A 51 -15.48 -14.45 -15.63
CA LEU A 51 -15.91 -15.32 -14.53
C LEU A 51 -14.68 -15.99 -13.89
N VAL A 52 -14.33 -15.61 -12.65
CA VAL A 52 -13.42 -16.41 -11.82
C VAL A 52 -14.19 -17.61 -11.28
N VAL A 53 -13.96 -18.78 -11.87
CA VAL A 53 -14.61 -20.02 -11.42
C VAL A 53 -13.84 -20.63 -10.25
N ALA A 54 -14.33 -20.40 -9.03
CA ALA A 54 -14.06 -21.27 -7.89
C ALA A 54 -15.17 -22.33 -7.81
N THR A 55 -14.87 -23.58 -8.16
CA THR A 55 -15.88 -24.64 -8.23
C THR A 55 -16.16 -25.25 -6.85
N ILE A 56 -17.25 -24.83 -6.20
CA ILE A 56 -17.91 -25.62 -5.16
C ILE A 56 -19.35 -25.87 -5.59
N LEU A 57 -19.69 -27.14 -5.83
CA LEU A 57 -21.04 -27.59 -6.09
C LEU A 57 -21.86 -27.58 -4.79
N THR A 58 -22.99 -26.88 -4.77
CA THR A 58 -24.32 -27.47 -4.50
C THR A 58 -25.41 -26.40 -4.59
N GLY A 59 -26.48 -26.66 -5.34
CA GLY A 59 -27.69 -25.83 -5.31
C GLY A 59 -28.56 -26.20 -4.12
N GLY A 60 -29.16 -25.21 -3.45
CA GLY A 60 -29.98 -25.42 -2.27
C GLY A 60 -31.49 -25.53 -2.53
N LEU A 61 -32.22 -26.03 -1.53
CA LEU A 61 -33.61 -25.69 -1.21
C LEU A 61 -33.78 -25.79 0.32
N ALA A 62 -34.46 -24.82 0.92
CA ALA A 62 -34.77 -24.74 2.36
C ALA A 62 -36.18 -25.33 2.66
N PRO A 63 -36.75 -25.29 3.90
CA PRO A 63 -36.23 -24.79 5.18
C PRO A 63 -36.47 -25.67 6.44
N SER A 64 -35.67 -25.49 7.50
CA SER A 64 -36.11 -25.45 8.92
C SER A 64 -34.93 -25.40 9.91
N GLN A 65 -35.03 -24.53 10.93
CA GLN A 65 -34.22 -24.53 12.16
C GLN A 65 -34.61 -25.76 13.03
N PRO A 66 -33.73 -26.34 13.88
CA PRO A 66 -32.99 -25.59 14.91
C PRO A 66 -31.49 -25.93 15.11
N THR A 67 -30.85 -25.04 15.88
CA THR A 67 -29.48 -25.07 16.41
C THR A 67 -28.98 -26.42 16.96
N VAL A 68 -27.85 -26.93 16.45
CA VAL A 68 -26.90 -27.80 17.18
C VAL A 68 -25.47 -27.47 16.76
N SER A 69 -24.57 -27.35 17.74
CA SER A 69 -23.12 -27.13 17.53
C SER A 69 -22.41 -28.43 17.15
N TYR A 70 -21.51 -28.40 16.16
CA TYR A 70 -20.67 -29.55 15.80
C TYR A 70 -19.19 -29.20 15.63
N ARG A 71 -18.38 -29.76 16.54
CA ARG A 71 -16.97 -30.07 16.27
C ARG A 71 -16.89 -31.23 15.28
N SER A 72 -16.05 -31.16 14.26
CA SER A 72 -15.70 -32.33 13.44
C SER A 72 -14.45 -33.03 14.00
N THR A 73 -14.64 -34.02 14.86
CA THR A 73 -13.59 -34.99 15.22
C THR A 73 -13.55 -36.14 14.20
N ILE A 74 -12.37 -36.40 13.64
CA ILE A 74 -12.10 -37.60 12.84
C ILE A 74 -11.92 -38.79 13.80
N PRO A 75 -12.55 -39.96 13.56
CA PRO A 75 -12.37 -41.12 14.42
C PRO A 75 -11.03 -41.82 14.15
N VAL A 76 -10.22 -41.99 15.19
CA VAL A 76 -9.02 -42.84 15.18
C VAL A 76 -9.29 -44.06 16.06
N ASN A 77 -9.10 -45.27 15.51
CA ASN A 77 -9.26 -46.51 16.27
C ASN A 77 -8.22 -46.59 17.41
N GLY A 78 -8.70 -46.80 18.63
CA GLY A 78 -7.97 -46.43 19.84
C GLY A 78 -6.73 -47.24 20.19
N ARG A 79 -5.82 -46.56 20.93
CA ARG A 79 -5.20 -47.04 22.18
C ARG A 79 -4.57 -45.87 22.96
N ILE A 80 -4.44 -46.06 24.27
CA ILE A 80 -3.93 -45.15 25.31
C ILE A 80 -3.21 -46.06 26.36
N PHE A 81 -2.28 -45.62 27.22
CA PHE A 81 -1.78 -44.27 27.54
C PHE A 81 -0.46 -43.97 26.77
N ASP A 82 0.56 -43.19 27.16
CA ASP A 82 0.98 -42.56 28.43
C ASP A 82 1.91 -41.34 28.19
N ASP A 83 2.12 -40.55 29.25
CA ASP A 83 2.68 -39.20 29.34
C ASP A 83 4.21 -39.11 29.14
N SER A 84 4.71 -37.86 29.09
CA SER A 84 6.10 -37.41 29.21
C SER A 84 7.00 -37.41 27.96
N THR A 85 6.75 -36.49 27.03
CA THR A 85 7.84 -35.66 26.43
C THR A 85 7.35 -34.38 25.72
N ARG A 86 7.33 -33.30 26.51
CA ARG A 86 7.43 -31.86 26.14
C ARG A 86 7.47 -31.51 24.63
N MET A 87 6.36 -30.98 24.09
CA MET A 87 6.42 -29.91 23.06
C MET A 87 6.06 -28.56 23.69
N ASN A 88 7.01 -27.99 24.44
CA ASN A 88 7.06 -26.54 24.63
C ASN A 88 7.85 -25.96 23.44
N GLY A 89 7.17 -25.33 22.49
CA GLY A 89 7.82 -24.89 21.24
C GLY A 89 7.12 -23.83 20.41
N PHE A 90 5.88 -23.44 20.73
CA PHE A 90 5.22 -22.27 20.14
C PHE A 90 4.66 -21.38 21.25
N GLY A 91 5.57 -20.71 21.95
CA GLY A 91 5.20 -19.50 22.67
C GLY A 91 4.79 -18.45 21.64
N ALA A 92 3.61 -17.86 21.82
CA ALA A 92 3.20 -16.68 21.07
C ALA A 92 4.11 -15.50 21.45
N SER A 93 5.25 -15.38 20.79
CA SER A 93 6.02 -14.15 20.79
C SER A 93 5.20 -13.11 20.03
N SER A 94 5.05 -11.95 20.66
CA SER A 94 4.27 -10.81 20.19
C SER A 94 4.66 -10.40 18.76
N GLN A 95 3.91 -10.90 17.76
CA GLN A 95 3.82 -10.22 16.48
C GLN A 95 2.95 -8.99 16.71
N SER A 96 3.58 -7.84 16.87
CA SER A 96 2.90 -6.56 16.73
C SER A 96 2.23 -6.53 15.36
N LEU A 97 0.96 -6.16 15.34
CA LEU A 97 0.20 -5.94 14.12
C LEU A 97 0.79 -4.70 13.40
N MET A 98 1.84 -4.92 12.62
CA MET A 98 2.57 -3.89 11.89
C MET A 98 1.74 -3.48 10.68
N ALA A 99 0.81 -2.56 10.89
CA ALA A 99 -0.04 -2.00 9.85
C ALA A 99 0.82 -1.38 8.73
N THR A 100 0.63 -1.93 7.52
CA THR A 100 1.16 -1.48 6.24
C THR A 100 0.85 -0.01 5.99
N VAL A 101 1.77 0.72 5.36
CA VAL A 101 1.36 1.83 4.50
C VAL A 101 2.35 2.10 3.39
N ALA A 102 1.86 2.83 2.38
CA ALA A 102 2.54 3.57 1.32
C ALA A 102 3.64 2.80 0.57
N GLY A 103 3.58 2.59 -0.74
CA GLY A 103 2.61 3.07 -1.72
C GLY A 103 2.99 2.99 -3.19
N GLY A 104 2.18 3.62 -4.03
CA GLY A 104 2.18 3.28 -5.44
C GLY A 104 1.82 1.81 -5.60
N ALA A 105 0.53 1.50 -5.50
CA ALA A 105 0.12 0.15 -5.18
C ALA A 105 0.64 -0.90 -6.19
N GLY A 106 1.09 -2.04 -5.68
CA GLY A 106 1.69 -3.10 -6.50
C GLY A 106 3.06 -2.75 -7.10
N PRO A 107 4.09 -2.41 -6.31
CA PRO A 107 5.44 -2.25 -6.82
C PRO A 107 5.97 -3.60 -7.34
N GLY A 108 6.18 -3.67 -8.66
CA GLY A 108 6.47 -4.92 -9.38
C GLY A 108 7.79 -4.94 -10.14
N GLY A 109 8.55 -3.85 -10.09
CA GLY A 109 9.88 -3.73 -10.67
C GLY A 109 10.68 -2.62 -10.00
N VAL A 110 12.00 -2.81 -9.91
CA VAL A 110 12.96 -1.84 -9.35
C VAL A 110 14.18 -1.75 -10.26
N ALA A 111 14.72 -0.54 -10.42
CA ALA A 111 16.00 -0.31 -11.09
C ALA A 111 16.80 0.79 -10.37
N VAL A 112 18.09 0.54 -10.11
CA VAL A 112 18.95 1.39 -9.27
C VAL A 112 20.02 2.08 -10.11
N ASN A 113 20.02 3.41 -10.17
CA ASN A 113 21.13 4.17 -10.74
C ASN A 113 22.17 4.42 -9.63
N SER A 114 23.15 3.53 -9.54
CA SER A 114 24.25 3.58 -8.57
C SER A 114 25.16 4.81 -8.68
N ILE A 115 25.16 5.52 -9.81
CA ILE A 115 25.94 6.75 -10.03
C ILE A 115 25.24 7.96 -9.39
N THR A 116 23.91 8.02 -9.48
CA THR A 116 23.12 9.17 -8.99
C THR A 116 22.47 8.95 -7.63
N GLY A 117 22.44 7.72 -7.13
CA GLY A 117 21.70 7.36 -5.92
C GLY A 117 20.17 7.36 -6.10
N ARG A 118 19.67 7.33 -7.34
CA ARG A 118 18.23 7.28 -7.63
C ARG A 118 17.77 5.84 -7.84
N ILE A 119 16.69 5.47 -7.16
CA ILE A 119 16.01 4.19 -7.28
C ILE A 119 14.67 4.45 -7.96
N TYR A 120 14.37 3.73 -9.03
CA TYR A 120 13.13 3.86 -9.81
C TYR A 120 12.28 2.61 -9.62
N LEU A 121 11.01 2.81 -9.29
CA LEU A 121 10.07 1.74 -8.90
C LEU A 121 8.85 1.75 -9.80
N ALA A 122 8.54 0.61 -10.43
CA ALA A 122 7.38 0.44 -11.29
C ALA A 122 6.15 0.04 -10.47
N LEU A 123 5.21 0.99 -10.35
CA LEU A 123 4.01 0.89 -9.50
C LEU A 123 2.82 0.46 -10.37
N GLN A 124 2.51 -0.85 -10.40
CA GLN A 124 1.64 -1.44 -11.41
C GLN A 124 0.20 -0.96 -11.32
N LEU A 125 -0.36 -0.78 -10.12
CA LEU A 125 -1.75 -0.37 -9.93
C LEU A 125 -1.90 1.17 -10.02
N SER A 126 -0.86 1.91 -9.66
CA SER A 126 -0.84 3.38 -9.74
C SER A 126 -0.41 3.95 -11.09
N ASN A 127 -0.08 3.11 -12.08
CA ASN A 127 0.25 3.52 -13.46
C ASN A 127 1.40 4.55 -13.59
N MET A 128 2.43 4.42 -12.75
CA MET A 128 3.48 5.44 -12.56
C MET A 128 4.82 4.85 -12.10
N ILE A 129 5.87 5.66 -12.18
CA ILE A 129 7.16 5.38 -11.51
C ILE A 129 7.30 6.24 -10.25
N SER A 130 7.67 5.63 -9.13
CA SER A 130 8.17 6.36 -7.95
C SER A 130 9.70 6.44 -8.02
N VAL A 131 10.25 7.60 -7.70
CA VAL A 131 11.69 7.86 -7.63
C VAL A 131 12.08 8.09 -6.18
N VAL A 132 12.88 7.18 -5.63
CA VAL A 132 13.41 7.26 -4.27
C VAL A 132 14.87 7.69 -4.32
N ASP A 133 15.26 8.59 -3.41
CA ASP A 133 16.65 8.96 -3.17
C ASP A 133 17.29 8.02 -2.13
N SER A 134 18.42 7.40 -2.48
CA SER A 134 19.09 6.39 -1.64
C SER A 134 19.87 6.96 -0.45
N PHE A 135 20.05 8.28 -0.36
CA PHE A 135 20.78 8.92 0.74
C PHE A 135 19.84 9.32 1.88
N SER A 136 18.65 9.81 1.51
CA SER A 136 17.57 10.20 2.44
C SER A 136 16.56 9.07 2.67
N ASN A 137 16.50 8.06 1.81
CA ASN A 137 15.47 7.01 1.80
C ASN A 137 14.04 7.58 1.70
N THR A 138 13.85 8.62 0.88
CA THR A 138 12.56 9.28 0.66
C THR A 138 12.15 9.26 -0.81
N VAL A 139 10.84 9.22 -1.07
CA VAL A 139 10.30 9.51 -2.41
C VAL A 139 10.56 10.97 -2.73
N ILE A 140 11.25 11.24 -3.83
CA ILE A 140 11.61 12.58 -4.31
C ILE A 140 10.88 13.00 -5.59
N ALA A 141 10.32 12.06 -6.35
CA ALA A 141 9.50 12.35 -7.52
C ALA A 141 8.55 11.20 -7.88
N SER A 142 7.50 11.57 -8.62
CA SER A 142 6.47 10.67 -9.13
C SER A 142 6.29 10.95 -10.62
N ILE A 143 6.47 9.94 -11.47
CA ILE A 143 6.46 10.08 -12.94
C ILE A 143 5.22 9.37 -13.49
N PRO A 144 4.20 10.11 -13.94
CA PRO A 144 2.98 9.52 -14.48
C PRO A 144 3.25 8.83 -15.83
N LEU A 145 2.77 7.59 -15.98
CA LEU A 145 2.84 6.84 -17.25
C LEU A 145 1.47 6.55 -17.86
N GLY A 146 0.39 6.58 -17.07
CA GLY A 146 -0.99 6.44 -17.56
C GLY A 146 -1.39 5.03 -18.00
N ALA A 147 -0.48 4.06 -17.86
CA ALA A 147 -0.70 2.64 -18.06
C ALA A 147 0.23 1.84 -17.14
N SER A 148 -0.13 0.58 -16.84
CA SER A 148 0.50 -0.23 -15.81
C SER A 148 1.97 -0.56 -16.15
N PRO A 149 2.97 -0.03 -15.41
CA PRO A 149 4.38 -0.30 -15.67
C PRO A 149 4.80 -1.61 -15.02
N SER A 150 5.27 -2.57 -15.82
CA SER A 150 5.57 -3.92 -15.32
C SER A 150 7.05 -4.12 -14.97
N ALA A 151 7.94 -3.93 -15.95
CA ALA A 151 9.36 -4.14 -15.78
C ALA A 151 10.13 -2.87 -16.11
N ILE A 152 11.25 -2.69 -15.42
CA ILE A 152 12.07 -1.49 -15.49
C ILE A 152 13.55 -1.88 -15.54
N SER A 153 14.32 -1.18 -16.35
CA SER A 153 15.78 -1.30 -16.42
C SER A 153 16.35 0.03 -16.90
N LEU A 154 17.62 0.32 -16.62
CA LEU A 154 18.23 1.61 -16.94
C LEU A 154 19.61 1.46 -17.55
N ASN A 155 19.98 2.43 -18.38
CA ASN A 155 21.36 2.61 -18.79
C ASN A 155 22.03 3.60 -17.83
N PRO A 156 22.93 3.17 -16.93
CA PRO A 156 23.61 4.09 -16.00
C PRO A 156 24.48 5.12 -16.75
N ASN A 157 25.00 4.77 -17.93
CA ASN A 157 25.88 5.66 -18.71
C ASN A 157 25.14 6.84 -19.35
N THR A 158 23.85 6.67 -19.71
CA THR A 158 23.03 7.73 -20.34
C THR A 158 21.98 8.32 -19.40
N ASN A 159 21.81 7.75 -18.20
CA ASN A 159 20.73 8.04 -17.25
C ASN A 159 19.32 7.95 -17.89
N LEU A 160 19.15 7.03 -18.84
CA LEU A 160 17.85 6.71 -19.43
C LEU A 160 17.27 5.45 -18.81
N ILE A 161 16.00 5.52 -18.44
CA ILE A 161 15.23 4.44 -17.80
C ILE A 161 14.19 3.94 -18.81
N TYR A 162 14.13 2.63 -19.00
CA TYR A 162 13.24 1.95 -19.94
C TYR A 162 12.21 1.14 -19.15
N VAL A 163 10.92 1.43 -19.38
CA VAL A 163 9.80 0.86 -18.64
C VAL A 163 8.83 0.19 -19.59
N THR A 164 8.51 -1.09 -19.38
CA THR A 164 7.51 -1.80 -20.18
C THR A 164 6.09 -1.47 -19.73
N LEU A 165 5.21 -1.14 -20.68
CA LEU A 165 3.78 -0.88 -20.47
C LEU A 165 2.95 -1.95 -21.22
N PRO A 166 2.69 -3.13 -20.61
CA PRO A 166 2.14 -4.28 -21.35
C PRO A 166 0.74 -4.04 -21.92
N SER A 167 -0.10 -3.23 -21.26
CA SER A 167 -1.45 -2.90 -21.73
C SER A 167 -1.48 -2.03 -22.99
N LEU A 168 -0.37 -1.32 -23.29
CA LEU A 168 -0.21 -0.48 -24.47
C LEU A 168 0.70 -1.11 -25.55
N ASN A 169 1.41 -2.20 -25.23
CA ASN A 169 2.45 -2.82 -26.06
C ASN A 169 3.61 -1.87 -26.42
N VAL A 170 4.00 -0.99 -25.48
CA VAL A 170 5.10 -0.02 -25.65
C VAL A 170 6.12 -0.09 -24.52
N THR A 171 7.34 0.38 -24.81
CA THR A 171 8.36 0.71 -23.82
C THR A 171 8.45 2.24 -23.70
N SER A 172 8.17 2.79 -22.52
CA SER A 172 8.38 4.20 -22.21
C SER A 172 9.86 4.45 -21.88
N VAL A 173 10.39 5.58 -22.32
CA VAL A 173 11.76 6.04 -22.02
C VAL A 173 11.68 7.29 -21.17
N ILE A 174 12.30 7.26 -20.00
CA ILE A 174 12.35 8.35 -19.03
C ILE A 174 13.78 8.89 -18.94
N ASN A 175 13.92 10.21 -18.94
CA ASN A 175 15.19 10.87 -18.61
C ASN A 175 15.30 10.99 -17.09
N GLY A 176 16.28 10.29 -16.50
CA GLY A 176 16.49 10.23 -15.05
C GLY A 176 17.08 11.49 -14.43
N SER A 177 17.44 12.51 -15.21
CA SER A 177 17.86 13.81 -14.71
C SER A 177 16.66 14.73 -14.51
N SER A 178 15.76 14.81 -15.50
CA SER A 178 14.54 15.62 -15.45
C SER A 178 13.31 14.92 -14.86
N ASN A 179 13.35 13.59 -14.70
CA ASN A 179 12.21 12.75 -14.31
C ASN A 179 11.01 12.88 -15.27
N THR A 180 11.27 13.05 -16.57
CA THR A 180 10.24 13.19 -17.62
C THR A 180 10.30 12.06 -18.64
N VAL A 181 9.14 11.62 -19.14
CA VAL A 181 9.07 10.77 -20.34
C VAL A 181 9.59 11.54 -21.55
N VAL A 182 10.49 10.93 -22.33
CA VAL A 182 11.13 11.51 -23.51
C VAL A 182 10.87 10.73 -24.80
N ALA A 183 10.46 9.46 -24.72
CA ALA A 183 10.02 8.69 -25.88
C ALA A 183 9.06 7.55 -25.46
N THR A 184 8.28 7.06 -26.43
CA THR A 184 7.43 5.88 -26.29
C THR A 184 7.61 4.99 -27.52
N ILE A 185 8.16 3.79 -27.30
CA ILE A 185 8.63 2.90 -28.36
C ILE A 185 7.67 1.72 -28.49
N HIS A 186 7.04 1.56 -29.65
CA HIS A 186 6.20 0.39 -29.93
C HIS A 186 7.07 -0.85 -30.13
N VAL A 187 6.69 -1.96 -29.49
CA VAL A 187 7.39 -3.26 -29.55
C VAL A 187 6.38 -4.38 -29.85
N GLY A 188 6.74 -5.64 -29.63
CA GLY A 188 5.77 -6.74 -29.73
C GLY A 188 4.75 -6.73 -28.58
N SER A 189 3.86 -7.73 -28.57
CA SER A 189 2.79 -7.84 -27.57
C SER A 189 3.12 -8.74 -26.38
N GLY A 190 2.50 -8.44 -25.24
CA GLY A 190 2.64 -9.20 -23.99
C GLY A 190 4.02 -9.05 -23.36
N LEU A 191 4.47 -7.80 -23.17
CA LEU A 191 5.77 -7.46 -22.62
C LEU A 191 5.94 -8.06 -21.21
N ARG A 192 7.12 -8.62 -20.89
CA ARG A 192 7.39 -9.25 -19.58
C ARG A 192 8.59 -8.69 -18.83
N ARG A 193 9.74 -8.54 -19.49
CA ARG A 193 10.97 -7.97 -18.90
C ARG A 193 11.73 -7.14 -19.94
N VAL A 194 12.62 -6.28 -19.44
CA VAL A 194 13.54 -5.45 -20.22
C VAL A 194 14.93 -5.54 -19.60
N ALA A 195 15.97 -5.59 -20.43
CA ALA A 195 17.36 -5.52 -19.99
C ALA A 195 18.18 -4.61 -20.91
N VAL A 196 19.16 -3.92 -20.33
CA VAL A 196 20.02 -2.95 -21.01
C VAL A 196 21.44 -3.47 -21.06
N ASN A 197 22.11 -3.36 -22.22
CA ASN A 197 23.56 -3.43 -22.31
C ASN A 197 24.13 -2.00 -22.27
N PRO A 198 24.76 -1.58 -21.16
CA PRO A 198 25.31 -0.23 -21.02
C PRO A 198 26.50 0.06 -21.95
N ASN A 199 27.21 -0.98 -22.41
CA ASN A 199 28.40 -0.86 -23.27
C ASN A 199 28.04 -0.63 -24.74
N THR A 200 26.94 -1.23 -25.22
CA THR A 200 26.49 -1.11 -26.61
C THR A 200 25.27 -0.19 -26.80
N ASN A 201 24.73 0.34 -25.70
CA ASN A 201 23.47 1.10 -25.65
C ASN A 201 22.32 0.37 -26.38
N ARG A 202 22.24 -0.96 -26.17
CA ARG A 202 21.19 -1.83 -26.72
C ARG A 202 20.24 -2.26 -25.62
N ILE A 203 18.94 -2.26 -25.90
CA ILE A 203 17.89 -2.61 -24.95
C ILE A 203 17.08 -3.76 -25.53
N TYR A 204 16.88 -4.81 -24.74
CA TYR A 204 16.22 -6.05 -25.13
C TYR A 204 14.92 -6.19 -24.36
N VAL A 205 13.78 -6.31 -25.06
CA VAL A 205 12.43 -6.39 -24.47
C VAL A 205 11.78 -7.72 -24.85
N THR A 206 11.32 -8.50 -23.87
CA THR A 206 10.67 -9.80 -24.10
C THR A 206 9.17 -9.65 -24.37
N ASN A 207 8.73 -10.04 -25.56
CA ASN A 207 7.34 -9.97 -26.01
C ASN A 207 6.71 -11.37 -25.95
N GLY A 208 6.15 -11.71 -24.78
CA GLY A 208 5.68 -13.04 -24.44
C GLY A 208 4.56 -13.59 -25.34
N LEU A 209 3.65 -12.72 -25.82
CA LEU A 209 2.54 -13.12 -26.69
C LEU A 209 2.92 -13.10 -28.18
N SER A 210 3.88 -12.24 -28.56
CA SER A 210 4.40 -12.19 -29.93
C SER A 210 5.52 -13.18 -30.22
N ASN A 211 5.97 -13.98 -29.24
CA ASN A 211 7.10 -14.90 -29.36
C ASN A 211 8.37 -14.24 -29.94
N THR A 212 8.69 -13.03 -29.44
CA THR A 212 9.85 -12.27 -29.92
C THR A 212 10.60 -11.55 -28.80
N VAL A 213 11.87 -11.22 -29.08
CA VAL A 213 12.62 -10.20 -28.35
C VAL A 213 12.86 -9.01 -29.27
N SER A 214 12.37 -7.83 -28.88
CA SER A 214 12.66 -6.57 -29.59
C SER A 214 14.00 -6.03 -29.13
N VAL A 215 14.85 -5.62 -30.08
CA VAL A 215 16.14 -4.97 -29.84
C VAL A 215 16.00 -3.50 -30.21
N ILE A 216 16.22 -2.62 -29.24
CA ILE A 216 16.13 -1.16 -29.36
C ILE A 216 17.53 -0.57 -29.33
N ASP A 217 17.79 0.42 -30.19
CA ASP A 217 18.95 1.31 -30.06
C ASP A 217 18.57 2.48 -29.14
N GLY A 218 19.23 2.56 -27.98
CA GLY A 218 18.99 3.63 -26.99
C GLY A 218 19.49 5.01 -27.39
N SER A 219 20.10 5.14 -28.57
CA SER A 219 20.59 6.41 -29.12
C SER A 219 19.53 7.08 -30.00
N SER A 220 18.74 6.27 -30.73
CA SER A 220 17.63 6.72 -31.58
C SER A 220 16.25 6.44 -30.97
N ASN A 221 16.18 5.68 -29.87
CA ASN A 221 14.93 5.19 -29.27
C ASN A 221 14.03 4.44 -30.27
N SER A 222 14.62 3.60 -31.11
CA SER A 222 13.92 2.85 -32.15
C SER A 222 14.26 1.36 -32.13
N VAL A 223 13.29 0.50 -32.47
CA VAL A 223 13.53 -0.93 -32.68
C VAL A 223 14.41 -1.12 -33.93
N VAL A 224 15.55 -1.79 -33.78
CA VAL A 224 16.52 -2.07 -34.85
C VAL A 224 16.59 -3.54 -35.23
N ALA A 225 16.08 -4.46 -34.40
CA ALA A 225 15.89 -5.86 -34.75
C ALA A 225 14.76 -6.50 -33.93
N THR A 226 14.20 -7.60 -34.45
CA THR A 226 13.22 -8.44 -33.75
C THR A 226 13.63 -9.90 -33.90
N ILE A 227 13.96 -10.54 -32.79
CA ILE A 227 14.47 -11.93 -32.74
C ILE A 227 13.30 -12.86 -32.42
N GLN A 228 13.13 -13.94 -33.18
CA GLN A 228 12.12 -14.96 -32.90
C GLN A 228 12.57 -15.82 -31.71
N VAL A 229 11.82 -15.79 -30.61
CA VAL A 229 12.12 -16.54 -29.38
C VAL A 229 10.80 -17.01 -28.79
N GLU A 230 10.64 -18.31 -28.57
CA GLU A 230 9.36 -18.88 -28.10
C GLU A 230 9.09 -18.53 -26.62
N ILE A 231 7.90 -18.01 -26.32
CA ILE A 231 7.39 -17.65 -24.98
C ILE A 231 8.45 -16.97 -24.08
N PRO A 232 9.08 -15.87 -24.53
CA PRO A 232 10.18 -15.25 -23.81
C PRO A 232 9.64 -14.53 -22.56
N PHE A 233 10.31 -14.71 -21.43
CA PHE A 233 9.86 -14.21 -20.13
C PHE A 233 10.85 -13.21 -19.54
N GLY A 234 11.90 -13.69 -18.90
CA GLY A 234 13.01 -12.91 -18.36
C GLY A 234 14.10 -12.70 -19.40
N VAL A 235 14.87 -11.63 -19.24
CA VAL A 235 16.05 -11.34 -20.07
C VAL A 235 17.12 -10.69 -19.21
N ALA A 236 18.37 -11.06 -19.43
CA ALA A 236 19.55 -10.39 -18.89
C ALA A 236 20.66 -10.36 -19.93
N VAL A 237 21.55 -9.36 -19.86
CA VAL A 237 22.69 -9.21 -20.77
C VAL A 237 23.98 -9.24 -19.94
N ASN A 238 25.00 -9.96 -20.42
CA ASN A 238 26.35 -9.79 -19.90
C ASN A 238 27.05 -8.66 -20.70
N PRO A 239 27.33 -7.48 -20.11
CA PRO A 239 27.95 -6.38 -20.84
C PRO A 239 29.39 -6.67 -21.29
N ALA A 240 30.09 -7.59 -20.61
CA ALA A 240 31.48 -7.94 -20.90
C ALA A 240 31.62 -8.91 -22.08
N THR A 241 30.66 -9.82 -22.27
CA THR A 241 30.66 -10.81 -23.38
C THR A 241 29.66 -10.51 -24.49
N ASN A 242 28.81 -9.48 -24.31
CA ASN A 242 27.69 -9.13 -25.19
C ASN A 242 26.71 -10.29 -25.45
N LYS A 243 26.67 -11.30 -24.58
CA LYS A 243 25.68 -12.39 -24.63
C LYS A 243 24.38 -11.98 -23.92
N VAL A 244 23.25 -12.31 -24.53
CA VAL A 244 21.91 -12.10 -23.96
C VAL A 244 21.30 -13.45 -23.63
N TYR A 245 20.79 -13.59 -22.40
CA TYR A 245 20.14 -14.80 -21.90
C TYR A 245 18.66 -14.52 -21.69
N VAL A 246 17.79 -15.31 -22.31
CA VAL A 246 16.33 -15.15 -22.28
C VAL A 246 15.69 -16.41 -21.71
N THR A 247 14.92 -16.30 -20.63
CA THR A 247 14.18 -17.45 -20.09
C THR A 247 12.92 -17.69 -20.91
N ASN A 248 12.62 -18.95 -21.22
CA ASN A 248 11.45 -19.35 -21.98
C ASN A 248 10.43 -19.99 -21.02
N GLY A 249 9.30 -19.31 -20.81
CA GLY A 249 8.30 -19.69 -19.83
C GLY A 249 7.42 -20.88 -20.25
N GLY A 250 6.52 -21.28 -19.35
CA GLY A 250 5.55 -22.35 -19.58
C GLY A 250 6.22 -23.72 -19.65
N ILE A 251 5.86 -24.51 -20.68
CA ILE A 251 6.30 -25.90 -20.85
C ILE A 251 7.68 -26.06 -21.53
N LEU A 252 8.25 -24.97 -22.06
CA LEU A 252 9.48 -25.02 -22.87
C LEU A 252 10.74 -25.27 -22.04
N ASN A 253 10.70 -24.91 -20.75
CA ASN A 253 11.66 -25.28 -19.72
C ASN A 253 13.14 -25.01 -20.06
N LYS A 254 13.43 -23.90 -20.75
CA LYS A 254 14.74 -23.59 -21.34
C LYS A 254 15.14 -22.11 -21.22
N VAL A 255 16.42 -21.83 -21.43
CA VAL A 255 16.99 -20.49 -21.65
C VAL A 255 17.54 -20.43 -23.08
N THR A 256 17.11 -19.45 -23.88
CA THR A 256 17.71 -19.12 -25.17
C THR A 256 18.92 -18.21 -24.96
N VAL A 257 20.05 -18.52 -25.61
CA VAL A 257 21.27 -17.70 -25.58
C VAL A 257 21.46 -17.02 -26.93
N ILE A 258 21.55 -15.69 -26.93
CA ILE A 258 21.65 -14.84 -28.11
C ILE A 258 23.01 -14.13 -28.10
N ASP A 259 23.65 -14.07 -29.27
CA ASP A 259 24.83 -13.22 -29.50
C ASP A 259 24.37 -11.79 -29.82
N GLY A 260 24.65 -10.85 -28.92
CA GLY A 260 24.24 -9.45 -29.06
C GLY A 260 25.02 -8.66 -30.13
N SER A 261 26.03 -9.25 -30.79
CA SER A 261 26.76 -8.61 -31.89
C SER A 261 26.02 -8.72 -33.23
N ASN A 262 25.26 -9.81 -33.42
CA ASN A 262 24.57 -10.15 -34.67
C ASN A 262 23.10 -10.55 -34.47
N ASN A 263 22.61 -10.56 -33.22
CA ASN A 263 21.26 -10.94 -32.81
C ASN A 263 20.84 -12.38 -33.15
N SER A 264 21.81 -13.29 -33.38
CA SER A 264 21.53 -14.71 -33.65
C SER A 264 21.39 -15.53 -32.37
N ILE A 265 20.55 -16.57 -32.41
CA ILE A 265 20.47 -17.59 -31.34
C ILE A 265 21.64 -18.56 -31.51
N THR A 266 22.44 -18.70 -30.46
CA THR A 266 23.64 -19.56 -30.45
C THR A 266 23.38 -20.94 -29.85
N THR A 267 22.53 -21.03 -28.81
CA THR A 267 22.14 -22.30 -28.17
C THR A 267 20.91 -22.14 -27.28
N THR A 268 20.40 -23.26 -26.74
CA THR A 268 19.38 -23.30 -25.69
C THR A 268 19.78 -24.25 -24.56
N ILE A 269 19.51 -23.88 -23.31
CA ILE A 269 19.92 -24.60 -22.10
C ILE A 269 18.66 -25.07 -21.34
N PRO A 270 18.46 -26.36 -21.02
CA PRO A 270 17.27 -26.83 -20.28
C PRO A 270 17.43 -26.60 -18.76
N VAL A 271 16.48 -25.92 -18.10
CA VAL A 271 16.68 -25.34 -16.74
C VAL A 271 15.51 -25.51 -15.76
N GLY A 272 14.60 -26.47 -15.97
CA GLY A 272 13.33 -26.49 -15.22
C GLY A 272 12.39 -25.41 -15.73
N SER A 273 11.56 -24.77 -14.90
CA SER A 273 10.57 -23.76 -15.33
C SER A 273 11.04 -22.34 -14.98
N PRO A 274 11.72 -21.63 -15.90
CA PRO A 274 12.43 -20.41 -15.56
C PRO A 274 11.55 -19.16 -15.68
N MET A 275 11.76 -18.21 -14.77
CA MET A 275 11.01 -16.94 -14.71
C MET A 275 11.94 -15.74 -14.88
N ALA A 276 12.90 -15.57 -13.96
CA ALA A 276 13.90 -14.52 -14.00
C ALA A 276 15.31 -15.07 -14.26
N VAL A 277 16.17 -14.21 -14.78
CA VAL A 277 17.60 -14.47 -14.99
C VAL A 277 18.40 -13.24 -14.59
N ALA A 278 19.54 -13.45 -13.94
CA ALA A 278 20.53 -12.44 -13.59
C ALA A 278 21.93 -12.94 -13.94
N ILE A 279 22.90 -12.03 -14.00
CA ILE A 279 24.26 -12.34 -14.44
C ILE A 279 25.26 -11.62 -13.53
N ASN A 280 26.23 -12.35 -12.99
CA ASN A 280 27.45 -11.75 -12.47
C ASN A 280 28.42 -11.55 -13.65
N SER A 281 28.63 -10.30 -14.05
CA SER A 281 29.51 -9.94 -15.18
C SER A 281 30.99 -10.25 -14.92
N ASN A 282 31.42 -10.25 -13.65
CA ASN A 282 32.82 -10.46 -13.27
C ASN A 282 33.20 -11.95 -13.27
N THR A 283 32.31 -12.82 -12.79
CA THR A 283 32.52 -14.28 -12.81
C THR A 283 32.01 -14.96 -14.10
N ASN A 284 31.30 -14.21 -14.95
CA ASN A 284 30.57 -14.71 -16.13
C ASN A 284 29.57 -15.84 -15.78
N MET A 285 28.96 -15.76 -14.61
CA MET A 285 27.98 -16.73 -14.11
C MET A 285 26.55 -16.21 -14.32
N VAL A 286 25.65 -17.09 -14.74
CA VAL A 286 24.25 -16.79 -15.03
C VAL A 286 23.35 -17.56 -14.08
N TYR A 287 22.43 -16.86 -13.41
CA TYR A 287 21.59 -17.37 -12.33
C TYR A 287 20.13 -17.27 -12.76
N VAL A 288 19.40 -18.39 -12.71
CA VAL A 288 18.04 -18.51 -13.25
C VAL A 288 17.09 -19.00 -12.16
N ALA A 289 16.05 -18.23 -11.85
CA ALA A 289 15.00 -18.63 -10.93
C ALA A 289 14.08 -19.68 -11.59
N ASN A 290 14.15 -20.92 -11.10
CA ASN A 290 13.30 -22.04 -11.49
C ASN A 290 12.12 -22.16 -10.52
N VAL A 291 10.97 -21.62 -10.93
CA VAL A 291 9.83 -21.32 -10.06
C VAL A 291 9.25 -22.56 -9.40
N TYR A 292 8.86 -23.54 -10.22
CA TYR A 292 8.21 -24.75 -9.73
C TYR A 292 9.20 -25.78 -9.16
N GLY A 293 10.50 -25.61 -9.43
CA GLY A 293 11.56 -26.37 -8.75
C GLY A 293 11.95 -25.81 -7.38
N ASN A 294 11.61 -24.55 -7.08
CA ASN A 294 12.13 -23.79 -5.93
C ASN A 294 13.67 -23.80 -5.88
N THR A 295 14.31 -23.66 -7.05
CA THR A 295 15.78 -23.64 -7.17
C THR A 295 16.28 -22.42 -7.94
N LEU A 296 17.51 -22.02 -7.63
CA LEU A 296 18.33 -21.15 -8.45
C LEU A 296 19.27 -22.03 -9.29
N ILE A 297 19.05 -22.08 -10.60
CA ILE A 297 19.92 -22.81 -11.52
C ILE A 297 21.11 -21.91 -11.86
N VAL A 298 22.32 -22.46 -11.77
CA VAL A 298 23.56 -21.73 -12.00
C VAL A 298 24.24 -22.28 -13.25
N ILE A 299 24.54 -21.39 -14.20
CA ILE A 299 25.08 -21.70 -15.52
C ILE A 299 26.41 -20.96 -15.68
N ASN A 300 27.44 -21.65 -16.14
CA ASN A 300 28.70 -21.02 -16.55
C ASN A 300 28.52 -20.36 -17.93
N GLY A 301 28.64 -19.04 -18.02
CA GLY A 301 28.43 -18.28 -19.26
C GLY A 301 29.50 -18.46 -20.33
N SER A 302 30.64 -19.10 -20.01
CA SER A 302 31.68 -19.44 -20.99
C SER A 302 31.33 -20.73 -21.72
N SER A 303 30.95 -21.79 -20.99
CA SER A 303 30.61 -23.11 -21.55
C SER A 303 29.11 -23.34 -21.82
N ASN A 304 28.24 -22.47 -21.30
CA ASN A 304 26.78 -22.65 -21.23
C ASN A 304 26.32 -23.92 -20.49
N ALA A 305 27.19 -24.53 -19.66
CA ALA A 305 26.85 -25.70 -18.85
C ALA A 305 26.22 -25.29 -17.51
N ILE A 306 25.22 -26.05 -17.05
CA ILE A 306 24.71 -25.96 -15.67
C ILE A 306 25.77 -26.54 -14.73
N VAL A 307 26.13 -25.78 -13.69
CA VAL A 307 27.12 -26.18 -12.68
C VAL A 307 26.52 -26.42 -11.30
N ALA A 308 25.36 -25.82 -11.00
CA ALA A 308 24.64 -26.05 -9.75
C ALA A 308 23.12 -25.85 -9.90
N SER A 309 22.37 -26.43 -8.98
CA SER A 309 20.94 -26.17 -8.75
C SER A 309 20.73 -25.98 -7.26
N VAL A 310 20.72 -24.73 -6.80
CA VAL A 310 20.70 -24.36 -5.39
C VAL A 310 19.25 -24.29 -4.89
N PRO A 311 18.83 -25.05 -3.86
CA PRO A 311 17.51 -24.88 -3.26
C PRO A 311 17.35 -23.48 -2.66
N VAL A 312 16.24 -22.81 -2.97
CA VAL A 312 15.86 -21.50 -2.43
C VAL A 312 14.46 -21.57 -1.82
N GLY A 313 13.88 -20.43 -1.44
CA GLY A 313 12.53 -20.39 -0.90
C GLY A 313 11.43 -20.70 -1.93
N PHE A 314 10.19 -20.74 -1.46
CA PHE A 314 9.04 -21.12 -2.28
C PHE A 314 8.69 -20.04 -3.32
N HIS A 315 8.56 -20.46 -4.59
CA HIS A 315 8.18 -19.63 -5.74
C HIS A 315 9.14 -18.45 -6.00
N PRO A 316 10.40 -18.71 -6.42
CA PRO A 316 11.37 -17.67 -6.75
C PRO A 316 10.99 -16.90 -8.03
N VAL A 317 10.83 -15.57 -7.96
CA VAL A 317 10.28 -14.75 -9.08
C VAL A 317 11.23 -13.69 -9.66
N ALA A 318 12.21 -13.22 -8.89
CA ALA A 318 13.25 -12.31 -9.37
C ALA A 318 14.62 -12.68 -8.78
N VAL A 319 15.69 -12.28 -9.48
CA VAL A 319 17.08 -12.54 -9.12
C VAL A 319 17.90 -11.29 -9.40
N ALA A 320 18.85 -10.94 -8.53
CA ALA A 320 19.91 -9.97 -8.80
C ALA A 320 21.25 -10.53 -8.28
N ALA A 321 22.34 -10.30 -9.02
CA ALA A 321 23.68 -10.76 -8.66
C ALA A 321 24.62 -9.56 -8.45
N ASN A 322 25.32 -9.51 -7.32
CA ASN A 322 26.27 -8.46 -7.00
C ASN A 322 27.67 -8.81 -7.57
N PRO A 323 28.14 -8.14 -8.63
CA PRO A 323 29.41 -8.49 -9.26
C PRO A 323 30.64 -8.22 -8.37
N ASN A 324 30.50 -7.39 -7.33
CA ASN A 324 31.60 -7.04 -6.43
C ASN A 324 31.79 -8.04 -5.28
N THR A 325 30.72 -8.71 -4.83
CA THR A 325 30.74 -9.62 -3.67
C THR A 325 30.41 -11.07 -4.01
N ASP A 326 30.04 -11.34 -5.27
CA ASP A 326 29.54 -12.64 -5.75
C ASP A 326 28.34 -13.19 -4.96
N LYS A 327 27.59 -12.31 -4.27
CA LYS A 327 26.31 -12.65 -3.63
C LYS A 327 25.15 -12.50 -4.60
N ILE A 328 24.19 -13.42 -4.54
CA ILE A 328 22.99 -13.46 -5.37
C ILE A 328 21.75 -13.43 -4.49
N TYR A 329 20.80 -12.58 -4.83
CA TYR A 329 19.57 -12.32 -4.09
C TYR A 329 18.39 -12.81 -4.93
N THR A 330 17.58 -13.72 -4.37
CA THR A 330 16.41 -14.30 -5.04
C THR A 330 15.16 -14.03 -4.22
N THR A 331 14.15 -13.37 -4.79
CA THR A 331 12.86 -13.12 -4.12
C THR A 331 11.94 -14.32 -4.22
N ASN A 332 11.49 -14.83 -3.08
CA ASN A 332 10.61 -16.00 -2.96
C ASN A 332 9.20 -15.51 -2.61
N LEU A 333 8.37 -15.24 -3.61
CA LEU A 333 7.11 -14.48 -3.46
C LEU A 333 6.16 -15.14 -2.44
N TYR A 334 5.92 -16.44 -2.59
CA TYR A 334 5.05 -17.20 -1.68
C TYR A 334 5.82 -17.79 -0.49
N GLY A 335 7.15 -17.73 -0.52
CA GLY A 335 8.01 -18.04 0.62
C GLY A 335 8.19 -16.89 1.60
N ASN A 336 7.64 -15.69 1.32
CA ASN A 336 7.81 -14.46 2.10
C ASN A 336 9.26 -14.25 2.57
N SER A 337 10.20 -14.38 1.64
CA SER A 337 11.63 -14.26 1.94
C SER A 337 12.48 -13.87 0.73
N VAL A 338 13.69 -13.38 0.99
CA VAL A 338 14.79 -13.36 0.02
C VAL A 338 15.86 -14.37 0.44
N SER A 339 16.18 -15.28 -0.46
CA SER A 339 17.34 -16.16 -0.32
C SER A 339 18.60 -15.42 -0.78
N VAL A 340 19.63 -15.42 0.07
CA VAL A 340 20.97 -14.93 -0.25
C VAL A 340 21.87 -16.12 -0.52
N VAL A 341 22.38 -16.24 -1.74
CA VAL A 341 23.29 -17.30 -2.19
C VAL A 341 24.69 -16.72 -2.35
N ASP A 342 25.69 -17.44 -1.85
CA ASP A 342 27.10 -17.20 -2.17
C ASP A 342 27.43 -17.91 -3.49
N GLY A 343 27.84 -17.15 -4.51
CA GLY A 343 28.15 -17.64 -5.86
C GLY A 343 29.41 -18.49 -5.94
N SER A 344 30.34 -18.33 -4.99
CA SER A 344 31.60 -19.07 -4.95
C SER A 344 31.39 -20.50 -4.46
N SER A 345 30.54 -20.69 -3.44
CA SER A 345 30.17 -21.99 -2.89
C SER A 345 28.91 -22.59 -3.51
N ASN A 346 28.08 -21.77 -4.17
CA ASN A 346 26.73 -22.11 -4.63
C ASN A 346 25.82 -22.61 -3.50
N THR A 347 25.87 -21.94 -2.33
CA THR A 347 25.06 -22.27 -1.15
C THR A 347 24.25 -21.08 -0.64
N VAL A 348 23.07 -21.33 -0.08
CA VAL A 348 22.29 -20.31 0.64
C VAL A 348 22.99 -19.99 1.95
N VAL A 349 23.39 -18.73 2.13
CA VAL A 349 24.07 -18.22 3.33
C VAL A 349 23.13 -17.43 4.25
N ALA A 350 21.98 -16.97 3.75
CA ALA A 350 20.92 -16.38 4.56
C ALA A 350 19.54 -16.53 3.89
N SER A 351 18.49 -16.52 4.72
CA SER A 351 17.10 -16.34 4.28
C SER A 351 16.51 -15.18 5.07
N VAL A 352 16.24 -14.07 4.39
CA VAL A 352 15.74 -12.83 5.00
C VAL A 352 14.22 -12.83 4.89
N ASN A 353 13.52 -12.86 6.03
CA ASN A 353 12.05 -12.82 6.05
C ASN A 353 11.54 -11.43 5.61
N MET A 354 10.60 -11.42 4.67
CA MET A 354 10.07 -10.21 4.05
C MET A 354 8.76 -10.55 3.36
N ALA A 355 7.69 -9.83 3.67
CA ALA A 355 6.38 -10.10 3.08
C ALA A 355 6.40 -9.81 1.56
N ASP A 356 5.73 -10.65 0.78
CA ASP A 356 5.38 -10.40 -0.64
C ASP A 356 6.47 -9.86 -1.60
N PRO A 357 7.74 -10.34 -1.55
CA PRO A 357 8.84 -9.76 -2.32
C PRO A 357 8.72 -10.10 -3.81
N SER A 358 8.64 -9.07 -4.66
CA SER A 358 8.24 -9.18 -6.08
C SER A 358 9.39 -8.99 -7.07
N ALA A 359 10.29 -8.03 -6.81
CA ALA A 359 11.47 -7.75 -7.62
C ALA A 359 12.64 -7.32 -6.74
N VAL A 360 13.85 -7.49 -7.24
CA VAL A 360 15.09 -7.13 -6.56
C VAL A 360 16.08 -6.52 -7.55
N ASP A 361 16.77 -5.47 -7.11
CA ASP A 361 17.95 -4.89 -7.75
C ASP A 361 18.90 -4.38 -6.66
N LEU A 362 20.11 -3.94 -7.02
CA LEU A 362 21.15 -3.59 -6.05
C LEU A 362 22.07 -2.47 -6.52
N ASN A 363 22.68 -1.79 -5.55
CA ASN A 363 23.81 -0.91 -5.77
C ASN A 363 25.11 -1.69 -5.42
N PRO A 364 25.90 -2.15 -6.41
CA PRO A 364 27.09 -2.95 -6.14
C PRO A 364 28.17 -2.19 -5.36
N SER A 365 28.30 -0.88 -5.54
CA SER A 365 29.32 -0.05 -4.90
C SER A 365 28.95 0.37 -3.48
N ALA A 366 27.66 0.60 -3.20
CA ALA A 366 27.17 0.85 -1.84
C ALA A 366 26.90 -0.45 -1.04
N ASN A 367 27.04 -1.63 -1.68
CA ASN A 367 26.68 -2.94 -1.13
C ASN A 367 25.25 -2.96 -0.54
N THR A 368 24.30 -2.36 -1.25
CA THR A 368 22.90 -2.20 -0.80
C THR A 368 21.96 -2.91 -1.75
N VAL A 369 20.97 -3.63 -1.22
CA VAL A 369 19.98 -4.37 -2.01
C VAL A 369 18.59 -3.78 -1.77
N TYR A 370 17.83 -3.66 -2.86
CA TYR A 370 16.54 -2.98 -2.93
C TYR A 370 15.49 -3.99 -3.41
N VAL A 371 14.46 -4.21 -2.59
CA VAL A 371 13.41 -5.22 -2.87
C VAL A 371 12.05 -4.56 -2.78
N THR A 372 11.25 -4.70 -3.84
CA THR A 372 9.85 -4.26 -3.82
C THR A 372 8.97 -5.36 -3.24
N ASN A 373 8.02 -4.96 -2.40
CA ASN A 373 7.06 -5.86 -1.76
C ASN A 373 5.66 -5.48 -2.26
N TYR A 374 5.04 -6.36 -3.05
CA TYR A 374 3.93 -6.00 -3.93
C TYR A 374 2.60 -5.71 -3.22
N SER A 375 2.30 -6.43 -2.15
CA SER A 375 1.03 -6.32 -1.41
C SER A 375 1.14 -5.38 -0.21
N SER A 376 2.36 -5.10 0.24
CA SER A 376 2.65 -4.16 1.31
C SER A 376 3.07 -2.78 0.81
N ASP A 377 3.21 -2.61 -0.50
CA ASP A 377 3.61 -1.37 -1.19
C ASP A 377 4.96 -0.78 -0.74
N LEU A 378 5.80 -1.59 -0.10
CA LEU A 378 7.08 -1.18 0.47
C LEU A 378 8.25 -1.35 -0.51
N LEU A 379 9.24 -0.48 -0.38
CA LEU A 379 10.62 -0.76 -0.79
C LEU A 379 11.44 -1.16 0.44
N SER A 380 11.84 -2.43 0.56
CA SER A 380 12.81 -2.86 1.55
C SER A 380 14.23 -2.56 1.10
N ILE A 381 15.04 -2.02 2.00
CA ILE A 381 16.47 -1.76 1.82
C ILE A 381 17.25 -2.68 2.74
N MET A 382 18.17 -3.47 2.19
CA MET A 382 19.01 -4.40 2.94
C MET A 382 20.50 -4.05 2.79
N ASP A 383 21.25 -4.17 3.89
CA ASP A 383 22.72 -4.24 3.82
C ASP A 383 23.14 -5.65 3.37
N SER A 384 23.89 -5.73 2.27
CA SER A 384 24.46 -6.98 1.77
C SER A 384 25.58 -7.50 2.68
N SER A 385 26.16 -6.68 3.55
CA SER A 385 27.22 -7.10 4.49
C SER A 385 26.64 -7.95 5.63
N SER A 386 25.64 -7.44 6.34
CA SER A 386 24.92 -8.14 7.43
C SER A 386 23.87 -9.14 6.95
N ASN A 387 23.42 -9.04 5.69
CA ASN A 387 22.21 -9.70 5.17
C ASN A 387 20.92 -9.33 5.96
N SER A 388 20.78 -8.09 6.44
CA SER A 388 19.60 -7.62 7.18
C SER A 388 18.89 -6.46 6.50
N VAL A 389 17.56 -6.38 6.65
CA VAL A 389 16.80 -5.16 6.34
C VAL A 389 17.27 -4.04 7.27
N ILE A 390 17.67 -2.90 6.70
CA ILE A 390 18.18 -1.72 7.44
C ILE A 390 17.21 -0.54 7.39
N ALA A 391 16.32 -0.49 6.40
CA ALA A 391 15.25 0.49 6.29
C ALA A 391 14.11 -0.06 5.40
N THR A 392 12.91 0.50 5.55
CA THR A 392 11.85 0.35 4.53
C THR A 392 11.34 1.74 4.13
N VAL A 393 11.21 1.96 2.82
CA VAL A 393 10.68 3.22 2.28
C VAL A 393 9.21 3.07 1.96
N LEU A 394 8.46 4.05 2.45
CA LEU A 394 7.05 4.27 2.17
C LEU A 394 6.90 5.05 0.87
N LEU A 395 6.10 4.54 -0.07
CA LEU A 395 6.05 4.97 -1.46
C LEU A 395 4.77 5.75 -1.91
N GLY A 396 3.78 6.04 -1.05
CA GLY A 396 2.49 6.73 -1.43
C GLY A 396 1.15 6.25 -0.78
N PHE A 397 0.44 7.10 -0.04
CA PHE A 397 -0.69 6.69 0.82
C PHE A 397 -2.08 6.55 0.17
N GLY A 398 -2.36 7.32 -0.88
CA GLY A 398 -3.67 7.47 -1.51
C GLY A 398 -4.72 8.18 -0.64
N PRO A 399 -5.06 9.46 -0.90
CA PRO A 399 -6.20 10.09 -0.23
C PRO A 399 -7.50 9.40 -0.66
N SER A 400 -8.19 8.74 0.28
CA SER A 400 -9.47 8.06 -0.01
C SER A 400 -10.59 9.07 -0.16
N ASN A 401 -10.82 9.87 0.88
CA ASN A 401 -11.87 10.87 0.97
C ASN A 401 -11.39 12.19 1.59
N LEU A 402 -12.18 13.26 1.48
CA LEU A 402 -11.87 14.55 2.13
C LEU A 402 -13.13 15.38 2.42
N ASP A 403 -13.12 16.15 3.51
CA ASP A 403 -14.15 17.15 3.80
C ASP A 403 -13.54 18.40 4.47
N ILE A 404 -14.27 19.52 4.45
CA ILE A 404 -13.75 20.87 4.71
C ILE A 404 -14.56 21.56 5.80
N ASN A 405 -13.85 22.07 6.82
CA ASN A 405 -14.40 23.11 7.67
C ASN A 405 -14.35 24.45 6.93
N SER A 406 -15.45 24.86 6.31
CA SER A 406 -15.49 26.03 5.42
C SER A 406 -15.21 27.36 6.12
N ALA A 407 -15.52 27.45 7.42
CA ALA A 407 -15.27 28.64 8.24
C ALA A 407 -13.79 28.83 8.61
N THR A 408 -13.06 27.75 8.89
CA THR A 408 -11.62 27.80 9.22
C THR A 408 -10.70 27.53 8.03
N ASN A 409 -11.27 27.13 6.89
CA ASN A 409 -10.58 26.59 5.72
C ASN A 409 -9.63 25.42 6.06
N LYS A 410 -9.92 24.64 7.11
CA LYS A 410 -9.23 23.36 7.37
C LYS A 410 -9.83 22.26 6.50
N ILE A 411 -8.98 21.50 5.84
CA ILE A 411 -9.35 20.32 5.05
C ILE A 411 -8.89 19.09 5.82
N TYR A 412 -9.76 18.11 5.97
CA TYR A 412 -9.48 16.84 6.62
C TYR A 412 -9.53 15.75 5.55
N ILE A 413 -8.44 15.02 5.39
CA ILE A 413 -8.25 14.03 4.31
C ILE A 413 -8.02 12.68 4.97
N THR A 414 -8.83 11.68 4.60
CA THR A 414 -8.64 10.31 5.08
C THR A 414 -7.57 9.57 4.30
N ASP A 415 -6.85 8.74 5.03
CA ASP A 415 -5.75 7.91 4.55
C ASP A 415 -6.05 6.47 4.96
N ILE A 416 -6.79 5.78 4.07
CA ILE A 416 -7.39 4.47 4.31
C ILE A 416 -6.35 3.43 4.73
N SER A 417 -5.16 3.50 4.18
CA SER A 417 -4.08 2.57 4.47
C SER A 417 -3.38 2.93 5.79
N ALA A 418 -3.18 4.23 6.11
CA ALA A 418 -2.42 4.60 7.30
C ALA A 418 -3.15 4.41 8.62
N GLY A 419 -4.50 4.40 8.59
CA GLY A 419 -5.30 4.62 9.79
C GLY A 419 -5.16 6.05 10.31
N LYS A 420 -5.14 7.03 9.39
CA LYS A 420 -4.88 8.44 9.72
C LYS A 420 -5.81 9.42 9.00
N VAL A 421 -5.83 10.65 9.53
CA VAL A 421 -6.39 11.84 8.89
C VAL A 421 -5.31 12.91 8.78
N SER A 422 -5.03 13.36 7.57
CA SER A 422 -4.17 14.53 7.33
C SER A 422 -5.01 15.80 7.41
N VAL A 423 -4.58 16.75 8.26
CA VAL A 423 -5.25 18.05 8.43
C VAL A 423 -4.44 19.11 7.70
N VAL A 424 -5.07 19.80 6.75
CA VAL A 424 -4.41 20.75 5.84
C VAL A 424 -5.02 22.15 5.99
N ASN A 425 -4.19 23.17 5.92
CA ASN A 425 -4.63 24.55 5.79
C ASN A 425 -4.96 24.84 4.32
N GLY A 426 -6.23 25.02 3.98
CA GLY A 426 -6.69 25.24 2.60
C GLY A 426 -6.29 26.59 1.99
N SER A 427 -5.63 27.48 2.73
CA SER A 427 -5.13 28.77 2.23
C SER A 427 -3.64 28.71 1.88
N SER A 428 -2.81 28.13 2.76
CA SER A 428 -1.38 27.91 2.49
C SER A 428 -1.08 26.60 1.77
N ILE A 429 -2.05 25.69 1.70
CA ILE A 429 -1.93 24.32 1.18
C ILE A 429 -0.87 23.51 1.96
N GLY A 430 -0.57 23.91 3.20
CA GLY A 430 0.36 23.20 4.09
C GLY A 430 -0.35 22.22 5.03
N ILE A 431 0.26 21.07 5.27
CA ILE A 431 -0.19 20.11 6.29
C ILE A 431 0.04 20.73 7.68
N ILE A 432 -1.02 20.82 8.48
CA ILE A 432 -1.02 21.32 9.86
C ILE A 432 -0.56 20.22 10.81
N THR A 433 -1.13 19.02 10.65
CA THR A 433 -0.82 17.83 11.46
C THR A 433 -1.38 16.58 10.78
N VAL A 434 -0.95 15.40 11.23
CA VAL A 434 -1.52 14.11 10.82
C VAL A 434 -1.94 13.34 12.06
N VAL A 435 -3.23 13.02 12.16
CA VAL A 435 -3.90 12.47 13.35
C VAL A 435 -4.11 10.97 13.15
N GLY A 436 -3.80 10.16 14.17
CA GLY A 436 -4.13 8.73 14.18
C GLY A 436 -5.61 8.50 14.49
N VAL A 437 -6.27 7.63 13.73
CA VAL A 437 -7.66 7.20 13.91
C VAL A 437 -7.73 5.66 13.95
N GLY A 438 -8.87 5.04 13.63
CA GLY A 438 -8.95 3.59 13.44
C GLY A 438 -8.33 3.15 12.11
N GLY A 439 -8.26 1.84 11.87
CA GLY A 439 -7.81 1.26 10.60
C GLY A 439 -8.87 1.34 9.50
N GLY A 440 -8.44 1.59 8.27
CA GLY A 440 -9.32 1.72 7.11
C GLY A 440 -10.22 2.96 7.10
N PRO A 441 -9.75 4.18 7.43
CA PRO A 441 -10.59 5.37 7.36
C PRO A 441 -10.96 5.70 5.91
N ASP A 442 -12.25 5.66 5.60
CA ASP A 442 -12.79 5.96 4.28
C ASP A 442 -13.57 7.28 4.32
N GLY A 443 -14.88 7.24 4.59
CA GLY A 443 -15.69 8.46 4.68
C GLY A 443 -15.35 9.36 5.87
N ILE A 444 -15.44 10.66 5.63
CA ILE A 444 -15.20 11.72 6.61
C ILE A 444 -16.27 12.81 6.49
N GLY A 445 -16.71 13.36 7.61
CA GLY A 445 -17.71 14.43 7.64
C GLY A 445 -17.45 15.45 8.73
N VAL A 446 -17.52 16.74 8.38
CA VAL A 446 -17.24 17.88 9.24
C VAL A 446 -18.54 18.56 9.66
N ASN A 447 -18.79 18.62 10.97
CA ASN A 447 -19.82 19.52 11.49
C ASN A 447 -19.29 20.97 11.49
N ASN A 448 -19.64 21.73 10.45
CA ASN A 448 -19.27 23.13 10.33
C ASN A 448 -19.80 24.04 11.46
N ALA A 449 -20.87 23.65 12.18
CA ALA A 449 -21.43 24.43 13.28
C ALA A 449 -20.73 24.17 14.64
N THR A 450 -20.23 22.95 14.88
CA THR A 450 -19.57 22.58 16.15
C THR A 450 -18.05 22.40 16.05
N GLY A 451 -17.51 22.35 14.83
CA GLY A 451 -16.09 22.09 14.57
C GLY A 451 -15.68 20.62 14.75
N ARG A 452 -16.61 19.70 15.06
CA ARG A 452 -16.30 18.27 15.18
C ARG A 452 -16.14 17.60 13.81
N VAL A 453 -15.26 16.61 13.73
CA VAL A 453 -15.02 15.80 12.52
C VAL A 453 -15.24 14.33 12.84
N PHE A 454 -15.95 13.62 11.98
CA PHE A 454 -16.35 12.22 12.16
C PHE A 454 -15.74 11.38 11.03
N VAL A 455 -15.09 10.28 11.38
CA VAL A 455 -14.28 9.47 10.45
C VAL A 455 -14.71 8.01 10.55
N ALA A 456 -15.21 7.43 9.46
CA ALA A 456 -15.59 6.03 9.39
C ALA A 456 -14.37 5.14 9.16
N ASN A 457 -14.01 4.31 10.14
CA ASN A 457 -12.87 3.38 10.08
C ASN A 457 -13.39 1.97 9.74
N GLY A 458 -13.38 1.61 8.46
CA GLY A 458 -13.92 0.37 7.92
C GLY A 458 -13.33 -0.88 8.58
N VAL A 459 -12.00 -0.99 8.60
CA VAL A 459 -11.29 -2.18 9.11
C VAL A 459 -11.41 -2.30 10.65
N SER A 460 -11.50 -1.17 11.36
CA SER A 460 -11.67 -1.15 12.82
C SER A 460 -13.14 -1.11 13.28
N ASN A 461 -14.13 -1.26 12.39
CA ASN A 461 -15.57 -1.25 12.69
C ASN A 461 -15.97 -0.14 13.69
N SER A 462 -15.52 1.09 13.47
CA SER A 462 -15.74 2.20 14.41
C SER A 462 -15.68 3.57 13.76
N VAL A 463 -16.29 4.57 14.38
CA VAL A 463 -16.27 5.98 13.96
C VAL A 463 -15.42 6.79 14.95
N SER A 464 -14.32 7.40 14.48
CA SER A 464 -13.52 8.30 15.30
C SER A 464 -14.09 9.72 15.25
N VAL A 465 -14.12 10.40 16.40
CA VAL A 465 -14.56 11.80 16.52
C VAL A 465 -13.38 12.65 16.91
N LEU A 466 -13.06 13.65 16.09
CA LEU A 466 -12.01 14.63 16.35
C LEU A 466 -12.63 15.98 16.74
N ASP A 467 -12.00 16.66 17.69
CA ASP A 467 -12.23 18.09 17.94
C ASP A 467 -11.39 18.90 16.93
N GLY A 468 -12.03 19.59 15.99
CA GLY A 468 -11.36 20.38 14.96
C GLY A 468 -10.66 21.64 15.47
N SER A 469 -10.78 22.01 16.75
CA SER A 469 -9.96 23.09 17.34
C SER A 469 -8.56 22.58 17.71
N THR A 470 -8.47 21.48 18.45
CA THR A 470 -7.21 20.83 18.88
C THR A 470 -6.64 19.83 17.86
N ASN A 471 -7.48 19.36 16.93
CA ASN A 471 -7.26 18.21 16.03
C ASN A 471 -7.07 16.86 16.75
N ASN A 472 -7.40 16.75 18.03
CA ASN A 472 -7.27 15.49 18.78
C ASN A 472 -8.52 14.61 18.62
N VAL A 473 -8.34 13.28 18.64
CA VAL A 473 -9.45 12.33 18.79
C VAL A 473 -10.01 12.44 20.22
N ILE A 474 -11.30 12.72 20.33
CA ILE A 474 -12.03 12.90 21.59
C ILE A 474 -13.00 11.75 21.91
N ALA A 475 -13.36 10.93 20.93
CA ALA A 475 -14.17 9.72 21.11
C ALA A 475 -13.96 8.72 19.97
N THR A 476 -14.25 7.45 20.25
CA THR A 476 -14.36 6.38 19.24
C THR A 476 -15.66 5.63 19.51
N ILE A 477 -16.54 5.58 18.51
CA ILE A 477 -17.89 5.02 18.59
C ILE A 477 -17.88 3.65 17.88
N PRO A 478 -18.23 2.54 18.53
CA PRO A 478 -18.32 1.24 17.86
C PRO A 478 -19.41 1.20 16.78
N ALA A 479 -19.15 0.51 15.67
CA ALA A 479 -20.13 0.16 14.65
C ALA A 479 -20.41 -1.35 14.65
N SER A 480 -21.57 -1.78 14.16
CA SER A 480 -21.97 -3.20 14.08
C SER A 480 -21.28 -3.96 12.93
N SER A 481 -20.84 -3.25 11.90
CA SER A 481 -20.08 -3.76 10.76
C SER A 481 -19.21 -2.62 10.19
N THR A 482 -18.57 -2.85 9.04
CA THR A 482 -17.66 -1.93 8.35
C THR A 482 -18.34 -0.58 8.08
N PRO A 483 -17.98 0.55 8.74
CA PRO A 483 -18.52 1.85 8.38
C PRO A 483 -17.82 2.40 7.13
N GLN A 484 -18.58 3.06 6.24
CA GLN A 484 -18.04 3.66 5.02
C GLN A 484 -18.38 5.14 4.85
N GLY A 485 -19.55 5.49 4.30
CA GLY A 485 -19.92 6.88 4.02
C GLY A 485 -20.33 7.63 5.29
N VAL A 486 -20.00 8.92 5.38
CA VAL A 486 -20.36 9.80 6.52
C VAL A 486 -21.03 11.07 6.00
N ALA A 487 -22.16 11.46 6.57
CA ALA A 487 -22.76 12.77 6.35
C ALA A 487 -23.22 13.42 7.66
N VAL A 488 -23.11 14.75 7.73
CA VAL A 488 -23.39 15.51 8.95
C VAL A 488 -24.45 16.57 8.68
N ASP A 489 -25.60 16.46 9.34
CA ASP A 489 -26.54 17.57 9.45
C ASP A 489 -26.10 18.51 10.57
N SER A 490 -25.41 19.58 10.19
CA SER A 490 -24.95 20.62 11.11
C SER A 490 -26.09 21.43 11.77
N LYS A 491 -27.32 21.38 11.25
CA LYS A 491 -28.49 22.07 11.81
C LYS A 491 -29.12 21.30 12.96
N THR A 492 -29.22 19.97 12.85
CA THR A 492 -29.74 19.09 13.92
C THR A 492 -28.65 18.42 14.76
N ASN A 493 -27.37 18.61 14.39
CA ASN A 493 -26.21 17.95 14.98
C ASN A 493 -26.30 16.41 14.94
N ARG A 494 -26.86 15.87 13.85
CA ARG A 494 -26.96 14.42 13.59
C ARG A 494 -25.93 13.98 12.57
N ILE A 495 -25.34 12.82 12.78
CA ILE A 495 -24.36 12.21 11.87
C ILE A 495 -24.90 10.87 11.40
N TYR A 496 -24.93 10.68 10.09
CA TYR A 496 -25.34 9.44 9.43
C TYR A 496 -24.08 8.74 8.93
N VAL A 497 -23.94 7.46 9.25
CA VAL A 497 -22.81 6.63 8.80
C VAL A 497 -23.35 5.35 8.19
N THR A 498 -22.97 5.05 6.94
CA THR A 498 -23.43 3.83 6.27
C THR A 498 -22.62 2.61 6.69
N LEU A 499 -23.28 1.45 6.69
CA LEU A 499 -22.75 0.17 7.13
C LEU A 499 -23.00 -0.86 6.01
N PRO A 500 -22.17 -0.90 4.93
CA PRO A 500 -22.49 -1.62 3.71
C PRO A 500 -22.76 -3.11 3.96
N SER A 501 -21.88 -3.78 4.71
CA SER A 501 -22.01 -5.20 5.04
C SER A 501 -23.18 -5.57 5.96
N ALA A 502 -23.87 -4.59 6.55
CA ALA A 502 -25.09 -4.81 7.33
C ALA A 502 -26.37 -4.39 6.58
N ASN A 503 -26.26 -3.73 5.42
CA ASN A 503 -27.39 -3.07 4.73
C ASN A 503 -28.11 -2.05 5.62
N GLU A 504 -27.33 -1.31 6.42
CA GLU A 504 -27.80 -0.40 7.47
C GLU A 504 -27.16 0.98 7.37
N THR A 505 -27.75 1.96 8.05
CA THR A 505 -27.18 3.27 8.32
C THR A 505 -27.36 3.57 9.81
N MET A 506 -26.26 3.79 10.53
CA MET A 506 -26.31 4.23 11.92
C MET A 506 -26.44 5.75 12.01
N VAL A 507 -27.20 6.22 13.02
CA VAL A 507 -27.43 7.65 13.30
C VAL A 507 -26.83 7.97 14.67
N ILE A 508 -25.94 8.95 14.72
CA ILE A 508 -25.18 9.35 15.91
C ILE A 508 -25.61 10.77 16.33
N ASP A 509 -25.76 10.97 17.63
CA ASP A 509 -25.91 12.30 18.24
C ASP A 509 -24.54 12.97 18.33
N GLY A 510 -24.35 14.06 17.59
CA GLY A 510 -23.08 14.79 17.55
C GLY A 510 -22.77 15.62 18.79
N SER A 511 -23.65 15.68 19.79
CA SER A 511 -23.40 16.34 21.07
C SER A 511 -22.82 15.36 22.08
N THR A 512 -23.47 14.21 22.28
CA THR A 512 -23.08 13.15 23.22
C THR A 512 -22.12 12.12 22.65
N ASN A 513 -21.96 12.07 21.32
CA ASN A 513 -21.23 11.02 20.60
C ASN A 513 -21.81 9.62 20.82
N SER A 514 -23.14 9.50 20.98
CA SER A 514 -23.84 8.22 21.19
C SER A 514 -24.70 7.80 20.00
N LEU A 515 -24.84 6.50 19.79
CA LEU A 515 -25.78 5.91 18.84
C LEU A 515 -27.24 6.28 19.21
N LEU A 516 -27.97 6.87 18.28
CA LEU A 516 -29.40 7.18 18.40
C LEU A 516 -30.27 6.07 17.80
N ALA A 517 -29.89 5.56 16.64
CA ALA A 517 -30.66 4.57 15.89
C ALA A 517 -29.78 3.84 14.88
N THR A 518 -30.20 2.64 14.50
CA THR A 518 -29.71 1.94 13.29
C THR A 518 -30.91 1.73 12.37
N VAL A 519 -30.77 2.09 11.09
CA VAL A 519 -31.84 2.12 10.10
C VAL A 519 -31.50 1.18 8.97
N THR A 520 -32.29 0.12 8.78
CA THR A 520 -32.14 -0.78 7.63
C THR A 520 -32.50 -0.06 6.33
N VAL A 521 -31.67 -0.21 5.30
CA VAL A 521 -31.79 0.44 4.00
C VAL A 521 -31.69 -0.61 2.88
N GLY A 522 -31.30 -0.23 1.66
CA GLY A 522 -31.08 -1.19 0.57
C GLY A 522 -29.76 -1.96 0.72
N SER A 523 -29.47 -2.85 -0.25
CA SER A 523 -28.23 -3.62 -0.29
C SER A 523 -27.02 -2.72 -0.60
N ASP A 524 -25.93 -2.94 0.14
CA ASP A 524 -24.63 -2.27 0.01
C ASP A 524 -24.71 -0.72 0.03
N PRO A 525 -25.12 -0.10 1.15
CA PRO A 525 -25.16 1.35 1.31
C PRO A 525 -23.75 1.95 1.42
N VAL A 526 -23.21 2.48 0.32
CA VAL A 526 -21.81 2.99 0.25
C VAL A 526 -21.67 4.45 0.67
N ALA A 527 -22.70 5.28 0.46
CA ALA A 527 -22.65 6.70 0.73
C ALA A 527 -23.98 7.24 1.28
N VAL A 528 -23.91 8.38 1.98
CA VAL A 528 -25.08 9.10 2.49
C VAL A 528 -24.87 10.61 2.30
N THR A 529 -25.95 11.36 2.11
CA THR A 529 -25.93 12.83 2.07
C THR A 529 -27.16 13.39 2.80
N VAL A 530 -27.09 14.61 3.32
CA VAL A 530 -28.17 15.25 4.07
C VAL A 530 -28.74 16.46 3.33
N ASN A 531 -30.07 16.56 3.32
CA ASN A 531 -30.78 17.74 2.83
C ASN A 531 -31.24 18.61 4.02
N PRO A 532 -30.51 19.70 4.35
CA PRO A 532 -30.83 20.56 5.49
C PRO A 532 -32.09 21.43 5.29
N VAL A 533 -32.61 21.51 4.04
CA VAL A 533 -33.86 22.21 3.72
C VAL A 533 -35.06 21.40 4.20
N THR A 534 -35.05 20.08 3.96
CA THR A 534 -36.18 19.19 4.25
C THR A 534 -35.98 18.27 5.44
N ASN A 535 -34.82 18.32 6.12
CA ASN A 535 -34.44 17.42 7.21
C ASN A 535 -34.56 15.92 6.82
N LYS A 536 -33.96 15.57 5.68
CA LYS A 536 -33.93 14.19 5.15
C LYS A 536 -32.49 13.76 4.90
N ALA A 537 -32.17 12.49 5.14
CA ALA A 537 -30.93 11.88 4.65
C ALA A 537 -31.23 10.98 3.45
N TYR A 538 -30.35 10.97 2.45
CA TYR A 538 -30.44 10.12 1.26
C TYR A 538 -29.25 9.16 1.28
N VAL A 539 -29.50 7.86 1.25
CA VAL A 539 -28.49 6.79 1.32
C VAL A 539 -28.41 6.06 -0.02
N MET A 540 -27.21 5.94 -0.57
CA MET A 540 -26.94 5.32 -1.87
C MET A 540 -26.68 3.83 -1.68
N ASN A 541 -27.65 3.00 -2.08
CA ASN A 541 -27.57 1.54 -2.01
C ASN A 541 -27.02 1.02 -3.34
N PHE A 542 -25.72 0.74 -3.40
CA PHE A 542 -24.97 0.49 -4.62
C PHE A 542 -25.46 -0.77 -5.34
N ASP A 543 -25.43 -1.93 -4.67
CA ASP A 543 -25.89 -3.20 -5.23
C ASP A 543 -27.41 -3.23 -5.44
N ALA A 544 -28.19 -2.61 -4.56
CA ALA A 544 -29.64 -2.51 -4.75
C ALA A 544 -30.05 -1.51 -5.84
N ASN A 545 -29.12 -0.75 -6.43
CA ASN A 545 -29.38 0.20 -7.51
C ASN A 545 -30.44 1.28 -7.14
N THR A 546 -30.53 1.64 -5.86
CA THR A 546 -31.57 2.51 -5.28
C THR A 546 -31.00 3.55 -4.33
N THR A 547 -31.78 4.60 -4.05
CA THR A 547 -31.52 5.55 -2.97
C THR A 547 -32.61 5.46 -1.90
N SER A 548 -32.27 5.12 -0.66
CA SER A 548 -33.20 5.18 0.47
C SER A 548 -33.28 6.61 1.03
N VAL A 549 -34.48 7.07 1.39
CA VAL A 549 -34.71 8.40 1.97
C VAL A 549 -35.15 8.24 3.42
N ILE A 550 -34.35 8.71 4.37
CA ILE A 550 -34.61 8.65 5.82
C ILE A 550 -35.13 10.01 6.30
N ASP A 551 -36.19 10.00 7.10
CA ASP A 551 -36.66 11.18 7.84
C ASP A 551 -35.68 11.51 8.98
N GLY A 552 -35.14 12.72 8.99
CA GLY A 552 -34.16 13.15 9.99
C GLY A 552 -34.72 13.37 11.38
N SER A 553 -36.04 13.46 11.55
CA SER A 553 -36.71 13.58 12.85
C SER A 553 -36.99 12.23 13.49
N THR A 554 -37.58 11.29 12.73
CA THR A 554 -37.99 9.96 13.24
C THR A 554 -36.95 8.86 13.05
N ASN A 555 -35.92 9.08 12.21
CA ASN A 555 -34.95 8.05 11.79
C ASN A 555 -35.61 6.83 11.11
N THR A 556 -36.66 7.04 10.32
CA THR A 556 -37.34 5.99 9.55
C THR A 556 -37.24 6.21 8.04
N VAL A 557 -37.17 5.14 7.25
CA VAL A 557 -37.21 5.24 5.78
C VAL A 557 -38.59 5.70 5.32
N LEU A 558 -38.65 6.83 4.61
CA LEU A 558 -39.85 7.41 3.99
C LEU A 558 -40.11 6.86 2.59
N ALA A 559 -39.06 6.58 1.83
CA ALA A 559 -39.13 6.19 0.43
C ALA A 559 -37.85 5.46 0.00
N THR A 560 -37.97 4.66 -1.06
CA THR A 560 -36.83 4.09 -1.80
C THR A 560 -36.99 4.45 -3.27
N ILE A 561 -36.01 5.16 -3.81
CA ILE A 561 -36.01 5.70 -5.19
C ILE A 561 -35.21 4.75 -6.07
N GLN A 562 -35.81 4.25 -7.15
CA GLN A 562 -35.11 3.41 -8.12
C GLN A 562 -34.24 4.27 -9.05
N LEU A 563 -32.95 3.99 -9.14
CA LEU A 563 -32.01 4.67 -10.05
C LEU A 563 -31.46 3.74 -11.14
N GLY A 564 -31.23 2.46 -10.83
CA GLY A 564 -30.91 1.41 -11.82
C GLY A 564 -29.44 1.30 -12.24
N PHE A 565 -28.53 2.12 -11.69
CA PHE A 565 -27.15 2.27 -12.18
C PHE A 565 -26.09 2.44 -11.07
N SER A 566 -26.22 1.64 -10.00
CA SER A 566 -25.32 1.55 -8.83
C SER A 566 -24.91 2.90 -8.22
N PRO A 567 -25.81 3.61 -7.53
CA PRO A 567 -25.52 4.95 -7.02
C PRO A 567 -24.35 4.92 -6.03
N ALA A 568 -23.38 5.82 -6.20
CA ALA A 568 -22.09 5.77 -5.49
C ALA A 568 -21.84 6.95 -4.53
N SER A 569 -22.24 8.17 -4.90
CA SER A 569 -22.17 9.36 -4.04
C SER A 569 -23.33 10.32 -4.35
N ALA A 570 -23.58 11.29 -3.46
CA ALA A 570 -24.56 12.32 -3.69
C ALA A 570 -24.28 13.64 -2.96
N ALA A 571 -24.67 14.74 -3.58
CA ALA A 571 -24.63 16.08 -2.99
C ALA A 571 -25.94 16.82 -3.16
N VAL A 572 -26.29 17.64 -2.17
CA VAL A 572 -27.50 18.47 -2.16
C VAL A 572 -27.15 19.91 -2.51
N ASN A 573 -27.91 20.50 -3.43
CA ASN A 573 -27.94 21.95 -3.62
C ASN A 573 -29.09 22.53 -2.77
N PRO A 574 -28.82 23.12 -1.59
CA PRO A 574 -29.86 23.68 -0.73
C PRO A 574 -30.56 24.90 -1.35
N THR A 575 -29.92 25.63 -2.27
CA THR A 575 -30.52 26.80 -2.95
C THR A 575 -31.65 26.37 -3.89
N THR A 576 -31.49 25.23 -4.58
CA THR A 576 -32.47 24.72 -5.56
C THR A 576 -33.28 23.53 -5.06
N ASN A 577 -33.03 23.06 -3.82
CA ASN A 577 -33.57 21.84 -3.24
C ASN A 577 -33.44 20.58 -4.15
N LYS A 578 -32.33 20.46 -4.88
CA LYS A 578 -32.03 19.31 -5.76
C LYS A 578 -30.95 18.44 -5.13
N ILE A 579 -31.05 17.12 -5.31
CA ILE A 579 -30.01 16.15 -4.96
C ILE A 579 -29.45 15.57 -6.25
N TYR A 580 -28.13 15.62 -6.40
CA TYR A 580 -27.39 15.07 -7.53
C TYR A 580 -26.69 13.79 -7.07
N VAL A 581 -26.93 12.66 -7.76
CA VAL A 581 -26.43 11.32 -7.39
C VAL A 581 -25.57 10.75 -8.51
N THR A 582 -24.34 10.34 -8.22
CA THR A 582 -23.46 9.70 -9.22
C THR A 582 -23.86 8.25 -9.44
N ASN A 583 -23.98 7.86 -10.71
CA ASN A 583 -24.30 6.51 -11.18
C ASN A 583 -23.16 6.02 -12.10
N PRO A 584 -22.10 5.37 -11.56
CA PRO A 584 -20.93 4.94 -12.33
C PRO A 584 -21.31 4.00 -13.48
N ASN A 585 -22.16 3.00 -13.20
CA ASN A 585 -22.61 2.01 -14.19
C ASN A 585 -23.51 2.59 -15.29
N GLY A 586 -24.05 3.81 -15.08
CA GLY A 586 -24.81 4.55 -16.08
C GLY A 586 -24.00 5.63 -16.81
N ASN A 587 -22.73 5.83 -16.44
CA ASN A 587 -21.91 6.99 -16.85
C ASN A 587 -22.68 8.32 -16.69
N ALA A 588 -23.40 8.52 -15.59
CA ALA A 588 -24.33 9.64 -15.46
C ALA A 588 -24.50 10.15 -14.02
N VAL A 589 -25.05 11.36 -13.89
CA VAL A 589 -25.52 11.91 -12.61
C VAL A 589 -27.05 12.03 -12.65
N ALA A 590 -27.76 11.32 -11.76
CA ALA A 590 -29.21 11.44 -11.60
C ALA A 590 -29.57 12.69 -10.78
N ILE A 591 -30.76 13.26 -11.04
CA ILE A 591 -31.26 14.46 -10.37
C ILE A 591 -32.59 14.15 -9.67
N ILE A 592 -32.60 14.22 -8.35
CA ILE A 592 -33.79 14.02 -7.50
C ILE A 592 -34.28 15.38 -7.00
N ASP A 593 -35.59 15.61 -7.07
CA ASP A 593 -36.24 16.76 -6.42
C ASP A 593 -36.42 16.49 -4.92
N GLY A 594 -35.83 17.33 -4.07
CA GLY A 594 -35.83 17.12 -2.61
C GLY A 594 -37.19 17.34 -1.95
N SER A 595 -38.10 18.05 -2.61
CA SER A 595 -39.45 18.31 -2.12
C SER A 595 -40.30 17.04 -2.22
N THR A 596 -40.28 16.41 -3.39
CA THR A 596 -41.16 15.30 -3.78
C THR A 596 -40.49 13.92 -3.72
N ASN A 597 -39.16 13.85 -3.58
CA ASN A 597 -38.35 12.63 -3.68
C ASN A 597 -38.41 11.93 -5.06
N ASN A 598 -38.84 12.63 -6.12
CA ASN A 598 -38.93 12.06 -7.47
C ASN A 598 -37.63 12.23 -8.26
N LEU A 599 -37.30 11.24 -9.08
CA LEU A 599 -36.28 11.35 -10.13
C LEU A 599 -36.80 12.28 -11.24
N THR A 600 -36.07 13.36 -11.53
CA THR A 600 -36.46 14.41 -12.49
C THR A 600 -35.66 14.39 -13.79
N GLY A 601 -34.54 13.68 -13.82
CA GLY A 601 -33.70 13.54 -15.01
C GLY A 601 -32.30 13.01 -14.69
N SER A 602 -31.43 12.98 -15.68
CA SER A 602 -30.03 12.64 -15.53
C SER A 602 -29.13 13.44 -16.49
N ILE A 603 -27.84 13.48 -16.18
CA ILE A 603 -26.78 14.17 -16.94
C ILE A 603 -25.79 13.10 -17.38
N SER A 604 -25.67 12.86 -18.68
CA SER A 604 -24.71 11.90 -19.22
C SER A 604 -23.28 12.46 -19.21
N LEU A 605 -22.32 11.61 -18.87
CA LEU A 605 -20.89 11.88 -18.83
C LEU A 605 -20.14 10.95 -19.78
N ALA A 606 -18.92 11.34 -20.17
CA ALA A 606 -18.08 10.54 -21.07
C ALA A 606 -17.43 9.31 -20.39
N PHE A 607 -17.36 9.31 -19.06
CA PHE A 607 -16.76 8.28 -18.23
C PHE A 607 -17.57 8.09 -16.94
N ALA A 608 -17.36 6.95 -16.27
CA ALA A 608 -18.03 6.64 -15.01
C ALA A 608 -17.69 7.70 -13.94
N PRO A 609 -18.69 8.41 -13.37
CA PRO A 609 -18.44 9.32 -12.26
C PRO A 609 -18.09 8.57 -10.97
N GLY A 610 -17.28 9.20 -10.12
CA GLY A 610 -17.04 8.75 -8.74
C GLY A 610 -17.90 9.55 -7.76
N ASP A 611 -17.33 10.63 -7.26
CA ASP A 611 -17.91 11.51 -6.24
C ASP A 611 -18.48 12.82 -6.83
N VAL A 612 -19.34 13.51 -6.08
CA VAL A 612 -19.99 14.76 -6.50
C VAL A 612 -20.05 15.78 -5.36
N GLY A 613 -19.72 17.03 -5.68
CA GLY A 613 -19.81 18.17 -4.77
C GLY A 613 -20.35 19.41 -5.47
N ILE A 614 -20.90 20.36 -4.70
CA ILE A 614 -21.69 21.46 -5.25
C ILE A 614 -21.25 22.78 -4.62
N ASN A 615 -21.15 23.84 -5.44
CA ASN A 615 -21.15 25.20 -4.93
C ASN A 615 -22.57 25.80 -5.06
N PRO A 616 -23.36 25.90 -3.97
CA PRO A 616 -24.72 26.43 -4.02
C PRO A 616 -24.80 27.93 -4.31
N GLY A 617 -23.70 28.68 -4.15
CA GLY A 617 -23.63 30.11 -4.48
C GLY A 617 -23.37 30.40 -5.95
N THR A 618 -22.74 29.48 -6.69
CA THR A 618 -22.52 29.60 -8.15
C THR A 618 -23.36 28.63 -8.99
N ASN A 619 -24.18 27.80 -8.34
CA ASN A 619 -24.97 26.71 -8.94
C ASN A 619 -24.14 25.73 -9.80
N LYS A 620 -22.84 25.59 -9.49
CA LYS A 620 -21.95 24.63 -10.16
C LYS A 620 -21.92 23.29 -9.43
N ILE A 621 -21.98 22.20 -10.19
CA ILE A 621 -21.78 20.84 -9.73
C ILE A 621 -20.44 20.35 -10.27
N TYR A 622 -19.64 19.74 -9.42
CA TYR A 622 -18.34 19.17 -9.72
C TYR A 622 -18.40 17.67 -9.49
N VAL A 623 -17.90 16.87 -10.42
CA VAL A 623 -18.00 15.41 -10.39
C VAL A 623 -16.65 14.79 -10.71
N THR A 624 -16.13 13.88 -9.88
CA THR A 624 -14.88 13.19 -10.23
C THR A 624 -15.10 12.20 -11.36
N GLY A 625 -14.13 12.11 -12.27
CA GLY A 625 -14.08 11.09 -13.32
C GLY A 625 -12.85 10.18 -13.13
N PRO A 626 -12.90 9.18 -12.24
CA PRO A 626 -11.85 8.19 -11.99
C PRO A 626 -11.07 7.75 -13.24
N GLY A 627 -11.76 7.14 -14.22
CA GLY A 627 -11.14 6.64 -15.45
C GLY A 627 -10.71 7.72 -16.45
N ALA A 628 -11.08 8.98 -16.20
CA ALA A 628 -10.75 10.13 -17.03
C ALA A 628 -9.62 11.00 -16.44
N ASN A 629 -9.15 10.70 -15.22
CA ASN A 629 -8.13 11.47 -14.49
C ASN A 629 -8.42 12.98 -14.48
N SER A 630 -9.70 13.32 -14.34
CA SER A 630 -10.24 14.67 -14.47
C SER A 630 -11.50 14.81 -13.61
N ILE A 631 -11.94 16.06 -13.40
CA ILE A 631 -13.30 16.34 -12.91
C ILE A 631 -14.15 16.97 -14.02
N PHE A 632 -15.43 16.65 -14.03
CA PHE A 632 -16.43 17.34 -14.85
C PHE A 632 -17.02 18.51 -14.05
N VAL A 633 -17.17 19.66 -14.70
CA VAL A 633 -17.87 20.83 -14.16
C VAL A 633 -19.18 20.99 -14.92
N ILE A 634 -20.29 21.05 -14.19
CA ILE A 634 -21.65 21.13 -14.72
C ILE A 634 -22.29 22.43 -14.23
N ASP A 635 -22.99 23.14 -15.12
CA ASP A 635 -23.92 24.21 -14.74
C ASP A 635 -25.26 23.59 -14.28
N GLY A 636 -25.64 23.78 -13.01
CA GLY A 636 -26.89 23.28 -12.45
C GLY A 636 -28.16 24.00 -12.94
N SER A 637 -28.01 25.05 -13.73
CA SER A 637 -29.10 25.82 -14.34
C SER A 637 -29.55 25.15 -15.63
N SER A 638 -28.60 24.82 -16.52
CA SER A 638 -28.85 24.13 -17.79
C SER A 638 -28.63 22.60 -17.74
N ASN A 639 -28.07 22.07 -16.65
CA ASN A 639 -27.63 20.68 -16.49
C ASN A 639 -26.60 20.19 -17.53
N ASN A 640 -25.84 21.10 -18.16
CA ASN A 640 -24.81 20.75 -19.14
C ASN A 640 -23.41 20.69 -18.51
N VAL A 641 -22.56 19.78 -19.00
CA VAL A 641 -21.12 19.79 -18.73
C VAL A 641 -20.50 21.00 -19.45
N ILE A 642 -19.90 21.91 -18.68
CA ILE A 642 -19.30 23.17 -19.17
C ILE A 642 -17.76 23.14 -19.17
N ALA A 643 -17.13 22.20 -18.47
CA ALA A 643 -15.70 21.96 -18.54
C ALA A 643 -15.33 20.53 -18.09
N THR A 644 -14.19 20.05 -18.58
CA THR A 644 -13.49 18.88 -18.04
C THR A 644 -12.09 19.33 -17.64
N VAL A 645 -11.72 19.17 -16.37
CA VAL A 645 -10.49 19.70 -15.78
C VAL A 645 -9.57 18.53 -15.41
N PRO A 646 -8.42 18.35 -16.09
CA PRO A 646 -7.43 17.34 -15.73
C PRO A 646 -6.92 17.53 -14.29
N VAL A 647 -6.78 16.44 -13.56
CA VAL A 647 -6.22 16.39 -12.19
C VAL A 647 -5.19 15.24 -12.11
N GLY A 648 -4.93 14.69 -10.92
CA GLY A 648 -4.11 13.48 -10.78
C GLY A 648 -4.86 12.21 -11.18
N PHE A 649 -4.20 11.05 -11.00
CA PHE A 649 -4.78 9.76 -11.33
C PHE A 649 -5.85 9.31 -10.35
N ASN A 650 -6.92 8.73 -10.91
CA ASN A 650 -8.04 8.17 -10.17
C ASN A 650 -8.58 9.12 -9.08
N PRO A 651 -9.18 10.26 -9.46
CA PRO A 651 -9.79 11.17 -8.51
C PRO A 651 -10.99 10.50 -7.83
N THR A 652 -10.86 10.16 -6.54
CA THR A 652 -11.87 9.40 -5.79
C THR A 652 -12.92 10.30 -5.16
N ALA A 653 -12.50 11.37 -4.51
CA ALA A 653 -13.37 12.29 -3.76
C ALA A 653 -13.07 13.75 -4.07
N LEU A 654 -14.05 14.64 -3.85
CA LEU A 654 -13.84 16.08 -3.88
C LEU A 654 -14.66 16.80 -2.81
N ALA A 655 -14.19 17.96 -2.37
CA ALA A 655 -14.98 18.87 -1.54
C ALA A 655 -14.85 20.31 -2.03
N VAL A 656 -15.91 21.09 -1.77
CA VAL A 656 -16.09 22.43 -2.31
C VAL A 656 -16.16 23.44 -1.17
N ASN A 657 -15.13 24.26 -1.02
CA ASN A 657 -15.24 25.45 -0.19
C ASN A 657 -16.04 26.53 -0.95
N PHE A 658 -17.34 26.56 -0.71
CA PHE A 658 -18.27 27.50 -1.33
C PHE A 658 -18.01 28.97 -0.92
N ALA A 659 -17.38 29.22 0.24
CA ALA A 659 -17.06 30.58 0.69
C ALA A 659 -15.90 31.19 -0.10
N THR A 660 -14.93 30.38 -0.53
CA THR A 660 -13.79 30.82 -1.38
C THR A 660 -13.95 30.48 -2.86
N ASN A 661 -15.01 29.75 -3.23
CA ASN A 661 -15.21 29.13 -4.54
C ASN A 661 -14.00 28.26 -4.99
N THR A 662 -13.47 27.47 -4.05
CA THR A 662 -12.33 26.55 -4.30
C THR A 662 -12.80 25.10 -4.22
N VAL A 663 -12.32 24.27 -5.15
CA VAL A 663 -12.59 22.82 -5.16
C VAL A 663 -11.29 22.08 -4.89
N PHE A 664 -11.35 21.08 -4.02
CA PHE A 664 -10.23 20.23 -3.64
C PHE A 664 -10.56 18.80 -4.06
N VAL A 665 -9.65 18.13 -4.77
CA VAL A 665 -9.88 16.80 -5.35
C VAL A 665 -8.79 15.84 -4.86
N ALA A 666 -9.19 14.75 -4.20
CA ALA A 666 -8.31 13.65 -3.81
C ALA A 666 -7.98 12.77 -5.02
N ASN A 667 -6.69 12.66 -5.36
CA ASN A 667 -6.19 11.83 -6.44
C ASN A 667 -5.54 10.57 -5.85
N PHE A 668 -6.31 9.50 -5.71
CA PHE A 668 -5.93 8.33 -4.93
C PHE A 668 -4.64 7.67 -5.44
N TYR A 669 -4.46 7.55 -6.76
CA TYR A 669 -3.23 6.96 -7.33
C TYR A 669 -2.14 8.00 -7.61
N SER A 670 -2.24 9.23 -7.11
CA SER A 670 -1.21 10.26 -7.27
C SER A 670 -0.81 10.92 -5.95
N ASP A 671 -1.26 10.40 -4.80
CA ASP A 671 -0.87 10.88 -3.47
C ASP A 671 -1.01 12.39 -3.25
N THR A 672 -1.99 12.98 -3.95
CA THR A 672 -2.09 14.43 -4.12
C THR A 672 -3.51 14.96 -4.00
N ILE A 673 -3.64 16.18 -3.47
CA ILE A 673 -4.85 16.98 -3.64
C ILE A 673 -4.65 17.99 -4.76
N SER A 674 -5.51 17.99 -5.78
CA SER A 674 -5.57 19.06 -6.77
C SER A 674 -6.47 20.18 -6.27
N VAL A 675 -5.97 21.41 -6.30
CA VAL A 675 -6.69 22.62 -5.87
C VAL A 675 -7.14 23.37 -7.11
N ILE A 676 -8.46 23.57 -7.26
CA ILE A 676 -9.07 24.14 -8.47
C ILE A 676 -9.81 25.43 -8.10
N SER A 677 -9.57 26.49 -8.87
CA SER A 677 -10.37 27.71 -8.83
C SER A 677 -11.72 27.44 -9.49
N GLY A 678 -12.81 27.48 -8.73
CA GLY A 678 -14.18 27.34 -9.24
C GLY A 678 -14.64 28.54 -10.06
N SER A 679 -13.86 29.63 -10.12
CA SER A 679 -14.12 30.79 -10.98
C SER A 679 -13.59 30.57 -12.40
N THR A 680 -12.40 29.96 -12.53
CA THR A 680 -11.72 29.73 -13.82
C THR A 680 -11.82 28.29 -14.32
N ASN A 681 -12.25 27.35 -13.48
CA ASN A 681 -12.21 25.90 -13.72
C ASN A 681 -10.79 25.39 -14.05
N THR A 682 -9.76 25.91 -13.37
CA THR A 682 -8.35 25.52 -13.59
C THR A 682 -7.69 25.07 -12.30
N VAL A 683 -6.82 24.06 -12.37
CA VAL A 683 -5.91 23.71 -11.27
C VAL A 683 -4.98 24.90 -10.99
N THR A 684 -4.90 25.33 -9.74
CA THR A 684 -4.06 26.43 -9.25
C THR A 684 -2.89 25.95 -8.41
N SER A 685 -3.01 24.76 -7.79
CA SER A 685 -1.94 24.10 -7.03
C SER A 685 -2.20 22.59 -6.94
N THR A 686 -1.15 21.83 -6.68
CA THR A 686 -1.22 20.39 -6.36
C THR A 686 -0.43 20.15 -5.09
N LEU A 687 -1.09 19.64 -4.04
CA LEU A 687 -0.48 19.28 -2.77
C LEU A 687 -0.06 17.82 -2.77
N ASN A 688 1.21 17.52 -2.48
CA ASN A 688 1.62 16.17 -2.08
C ASN A 688 1.24 15.94 -0.60
N ILE A 689 0.50 14.88 -0.31
CA ILE A 689 -0.02 14.62 1.05
C ILE A 689 0.99 13.82 1.90
N PHE A 690 2.09 13.38 1.29
CA PHE A 690 3.22 12.78 1.97
C PHE A 690 3.97 13.84 2.80
N THR A 691 3.75 13.85 4.12
CA THR A 691 4.74 14.43 5.04
C THR A 691 5.96 13.52 5.09
N PRO A 692 7.19 14.05 4.96
CA PRO A 692 8.38 13.31 5.33
C PRO A 692 8.28 12.74 6.75
N GLY A 693 8.81 11.54 6.94
CA GLY A 693 8.97 10.96 8.27
C GLY A 693 9.83 11.87 9.15
N ASP A 694 9.49 12.01 10.43
CA ASP A 694 10.29 12.74 11.41
C ASP A 694 10.29 12.00 12.77
N PHE A 695 10.95 12.52 13.80
CA PHE A 695 10.84 11.98 15.15
C PHE A 695 11.01 13.08 16.21
N VAL A 696 10.47 12.88 17.40
CA VAL A 696 10.73 13.75 18.56
C VAL A 696 11.60 13.03 19.58
N ILE A 697 12.49 13.76 20.25
CA ILE A 697 13.39 13.23 21.28
C ILE A 697 13.01 13.78 22.67
N SER A 698 13.03 12.90 23.67
CA SER A 698 12.82 13.23 25.08
C SER A 698 13.83 12.51 25.98
N ALA A 699 14.03 13.00 27.20
CA ALA A 699 14.88 12.40 28.21
C ALA A 699 14.16 12.36 29.57
N SER A 700 14.21 11.23 30.27
CA SER A 700 13.57 11.08 31.58
C SER A 700 14.41 10.21 32.54
N PRO A 701 14.80 10.73 33.72
CA PRO A 701 14.58 12.10 34.19
C PRO A 701 15.41 13.14 33.40
N ALA A 702 14.86 14.34 33.26
CA ALA A 702 15.55 15.49 32.62
C ALA A 702 16.66 16.12 33.50
N SER A 703 16.79 15.66 34.76
CA SER A 703 17.92 16.00 35.61
C SER A 703 18.15 14.92 36.67
N PHE A 704 19.42 14.66 37.01
CA PHE A 704 19.78 13.73 38.08
C PHE A 704 21.13 14.10 38.71
N SER A 705 21.40 13.55 39.90
CA SER A 705 22.63 13.80 40.65
C SER A 705 23.24 12.52 41.19
N PHE A 706 24.58 12.45 41.22
CA PHE A 706 25.33 11.30 41.72
C PHE A 706 26.72 11.74 42.21
N THR A 707 27.40 10.91 43.01
CA THR A 707 28.72 11.27 43.56
C THR A 707 29.86 10.97 42.57
N VAL A 708 31.03 11.56 42.79
CA VAL A 708 32.28 11.09 42.18
C VAL A 708 32.47 9.57 42.35
N ALA A 709 33.16 8.95 41.40
CA ALA A 709 33.31 7.50 41.27
C ALA A 709 32.01 6.68 41.14
N SER A 710 30.90 7.32 40.76
CA SER A 710 29.62 6.66 40.46
C SER A 710 29.03 7.15 39.13
N SER A 711 27.83 6.70 38.81
CA SER A 711 27.09 7.12 37.62
C SER A 711 25.62 7.33 37.94
N GLY A 712 24.95 8.09 37.09
CA GLY A 712 23.50 8.18 37.03
C GLY A 712 23.01 7.97 35.61
N SER A 713 21.70 7.84 35.43
CA SER A 713 21.12 7.52 34.12
C SER A 713 19.82 8.27 33.82
N SER A 714 19.54 8.37 32.53
CA SER A 714 18.29 8.86 31.97
C SER A 714 17.90 8.01 30.76
N THR A 715 16.63 7.65 30.64
CA THR A 715 16.12 7.03 29.42
C THR A 715 15.91 8.12 28.40
N VAL A 716 16.61 8.05 27.27
CA VAL A 716 16.36 8.89 26.10
C VAL A 716 15.48 8.13 25.12
N THR A 717 14.41 8.76 24.66
CA THR A 717 13.40 8.14 23.80
C THR A 717 13.20 8.99 22.56
N ALA A 718 13.47 8.40 21.40
CA ALA A 718 13.03 8.91 20.10
C ALA A 718 11.67 8.29 19.78
N GLN A 719 10.66 9.12 19.51
CA GLN A 719 9.31 8.71 19.14
C GLN A 719 9.06 9.07 17.67
N SER A 720 8.66 8.09 16.87
CA SER A 720 8.39 8.24 15.45
C SER A 720 7.22 9.17 15.20
N VAL A 721 7.41 10.13 14.30
CA VAL A 721 6.41 11.03 13.74
C VAL A 721 6.30 10.74 12.25
N ASN A 722 5.10 10.84 11.68
CA ASN A 722 4.85 10.56 10.26
C ASN A 722 5.40 9.19 9.78
N ARG A 723 5.45 8.21 10.70
CA ARG A 723 5.89 6.82 10.47
C ARG A 723 7.36 6.66 10.05
N LEU A 724 8.23 7.62 10.38
CA LEU A 724 9.69 7.44 10.23
C LEU A 724 10.12 6.15 10.91
N ASN A 725 10.83 5.31 10.17
CA ASN A 725 11.45 4.09 10.67
C ASN A 725 12.96 4.11 10.40
N GLY A 726 13.68 3.22 11.06
CA GLY A 726 15.11 3.02 10.84
C GLY A 726 15.86 2.88 12.16
N THR A 727 17.15 3.19 12.13
CA THR A 727 18.02 3.12 13.32
C THR A 727 18.26 4.51 13.87
N VAL A 728 18.04 4.70 15.18
CA VAL A 728 18.37 5.96 15.87
C VAL A 728 19.80 5.89 16.36
N THR A 729 20.67 6.77 15.92
CA THR A 729 22.00 6.94 16.51
C THR A 729 21.92 8.03 17.58
N PHE A 730 22.22 7.69 18.83
CA PHE A 730 22.34 8.65 19.93
C PHE A 730 23.79 9.07 20.15
N SER A 731 23.99 10.35 20.47
CA SER A 731 25.27 10.94 20.86
C SER A 731 25.04 12.03 21.92
N ALA A 732 26.08 12.35 22.70
CA ALA A 732 25.99 13.37 23.74
C ALA A 732 27.22 14.29 23.73
N SER A 733 27.00 15.58 23.97
CA SER A 733 28.04 16.55 24.30
C SER A 733 27.78 17.12 25.70
N ILE A 734 28.85 17.30 26.47
CA ILE A 734 28.78 17.73 27.87
C ILE A 734 29.47 19.09 28.02
N SER A 735 28.80 20.02 28.70
CA SER A 735 29.29 21.38 28.95
C SER A 735 29.15 21.74 30.43
N PRO A 736 30.12 22.43 31.06
CA PRO A 736 31.40 22.86 30.49
C PRO A 736 32.35 21.67 30.23
N LEU A 737 33.17 21.79 29.18
CA LEU A 737 34.25 20.83 28.92
C LEU A 737 35.39 21.13 29.90
N VAL A 738 35.59 20.23 30.86
CA VAL A 738 36.65 20.32 31.89
C VAL A 738 37.54 19.07 31.85
N THR A 739 38.80 19.23 32.23
CA THR A 739 39.72 18.09 32.41
C THR A 739 39.15 17.12 33.44
N ASN A 740 39.11 15.82 33.11
CA ASN A 740 38.45 14.75 33.89
C ASN A 740 36.93 14.93 34.09
N GLY A 741 36.26 15.76 33.27
CA GLY A 741 34.79 15.89 33.28
C GLY A 741 34.06 14.55 33.07
N PRO A 742 32.76 14.49 33.40
CA PRO A 742 31.99 13.26 33.29
C PRO A 742 31.87 12.79 31.83
N THR A 743 31.60 11.49 31.64
CA THR A 743 31.48 10.86 30.31
C THR A 743 30.10 10.24 30.11
N ALA A 744 29.62 10.20 28.87
CA ALA A 744 28.31 9.67 28.49
C ALA A 744 28.41 8.40 27.63
N SER A 745 27.51 7.45 27.84
CA SER A 745 27.35 6.25 27.01
C SER A 745 25.87 5.86 26.85
N PHE A 746 25.55 5.12 25.78
CA PHE A 746 24.19 4.75 25.38
C PHE A 746 24.04 3.23 25.23
N ILE A 747 23.02 2.64 25.84
CA ILE A 747 22.70 1.21 25.72
C ILE A 747 21.19 1.02 25.49
N PRO A 748 20.77 0.44 24.35
CA PRO A 748 21.56 0.18 23.14
C PRO A 748 22.04 1.49 22.50
N ALA A 749 23.21 1.49 21.84
CA ALA A 749 23.71 2.69 21.17
C ALA A 749 22.86 3.10 19.96
N ASN A 750 22.27 2.10 19.30
CA ASN A 750 21.56 2.21 18.02
C ASN A 750 20.20 1.47 18.07
N PRO A 751 19.20 1.91 18.86
CA PRO A 751 17.89 1.27 18.88
C PRO A 751 17.17 1.43 17.53
N VAL A 752 16.38 0.41 17.19
CA VAL A 752 15.41 0.50 16.09
C VAL A 752 14.29 1.45 16.50
N LEU A 753 13.88 2.32 15.58
CA LEU A 753 12.66 3.11 15.64
C LEU A 753 11.62 2.45 14.73
N PRO A 754 10.60 1.76 15.29
CA PRO A 754 9.50 1.24 14.49
C PRO A 754 8.65 2.38 13.92
N ALA A 755 8.03 2.16 12.76
CA ALA A 755 7.11 3.11 12.15
C ALA A 755 5.93 3.44 13.09
N GLY A 756 5.88 4.68 13.61
CA GLY A 756 4.90 5.11 14.62
C GLY A 756 5.17 4.65 16.06
N GLY A 757 6.23 3.85 16.28
CA GLY A 757 6.69 3.42 17.60
C GLY A 757 7.81 4.30 18.16
N SER A 758 8.45 3.83 19.22
CA SER A 758 9.59 4.49 19.86
C SER A 758 10.85 3.62 19.86
N GLY A 759 12.01 4.26 19.70
CA GLY A 759 13.33 3.70 19.94
C GLY A 759 13.94 4.37 21.16
N ALA A 760 14.27 3.60 22.19
CA ALA A 760 14.78 4.12 23.45
C ALA A 760 16.19 3.60 23.75
N SER A 761 16.97 4.41 24.47
CA SER A 761 18.30 4.08 24.96
C SER A 761 18.50 4.58 26.38
N THR A 762 19.19 3.81 27.22
CA THR A 762 19.64 4.28 28.53
C THR A 762 20.92 5.08 28.33
N LEU A 763 20.83 6.40 28.47
CA LEU A 763 22.00 7.25 28.68
C LEU A 763 22.53 7.01 30.09
N THR A 764 23.79 6.61 30.21
CA THR A 764 24.54 6.59 31.47
C THR A 764 25.56 7.73 31.44
N VAL A 765 25.61 8.52 32.50
CA VAL A 765 26.64 9.55 32.70
C VAL A 765 27.46 9.17 33.93
N SER A 766 28.77 9.07 33.76
CA SER A 766 29.70 8.52 34.76
C SER A 766 30.75 9.56 35.16
N ALA A 767 31.12 9.56 36.44
CA ALA A 767 32.20 10.37 37.01
C ALA A 767 33.30 9.47 37.56
N THR A 768 34.54 9.90 37.40
CA THR A 768 35.70 9.29 38.07
C THR A 768 35.87 9.86 39.48
N THR A 769 36.86 9.39 40.24
CA THR A 769 37.30 10.03 41.49
C THR A 769 37.92 11.41 41.28
N SER A 770 38.35 11.75 40.05
CA SER A 770 38.97 13.03 39.69
C SER A 770 38.05 13.98 38.93
N THR A 771 36.77 13.61 38.76
CA THR A 771 35.79 14.48 38.10
C THR A 771 35.37 15.64 39.02
N PRO A 772 35.47 16.90 38.58
CA PRO A 772 35.07 18.03 39.41
C PRO A 772 33.58 17.98 39.79
N ALA A 773 33.28 18.22 41.07
CA ALA A 773 31.91 18.44 41.51
C ALA A 773 31.35 19.71 40.84
N GLY A 774 30.09 19.68 40.43
CA GLY A 774 29.47 20.74 39.66
C GLY A 774 28.25 20.28 38.85
N THR A 775 27.59 21.23 38.21
CA THR A 775 26.45 20.96 37.31
C THR A 775 26.92 21.04 35.86
N TYR A 776 26.56 20.01 35.09
CA TYR A 776 26.92 19.82 33.69
C TYR A 776 25.65 19.73 32.85
N ALA A 777 25.57 20.51 31.79
CA ALA A 777 24.54 20.37 30.77
C ALA A 777 24.96 19.26 29.79
N VAL A 778 24.12 18.24 29.64
CA VAL A 778 24.31 17.16 28.68
C VAL A 778 23.31 17.36 27.54
N THR A 779 23.82 17.74 26.36
CA THR A 779 23.01 17.85 25.14
C THR A 779 23.08 16.52 24.41
N VAL A 780 21.94 15.83 24.35
CA VAL A 780 21.79 14.59 23.60
C VAL A 780 21.31 14.92 22.19
N THR A 781 22.05 14.47 21.19
CA THR A 781 21.62 14.51 19.79
C THR A 781 21.25 13.11 19.33
N ALA A 782 20.03 12.95 18.83
CA ALA A 782 19.61 11.77 18.09
C ALA A 782 19.59 12.06 16.60
N SER A 783 19.87 11.04 15.79
CA SER A 783 19.75 11.11 14.33
C SER A 783 19.18 9.84 13.73
N VAL A 784 18.30 9.99 12.74
CA VAL A 784 17.78 8.90 11.89
C VAL A 784 18.03 9.32 10.44
N GLY A 785 19.00 8.68 9.79
CA GLY A 785 19.51 9.13 8.50
C GLY A 785 20.07 10.56 8.59
N SER A 786 19.57 11.47 7.75
CA SER A 786 19.94 12.89 7.75
C SER A 786 19.17 13.74 8.78
N ILE A 787 18.08 13.24 9.34
CA ILE A 787 17.20 13.96 10.28
C ILE A 787 17.84 13.96 11.66
N LYS A 788 17.87 15.11 12.33
CA LYS A 788 18.52 15.29 13.65
C LYS A 788 17.66 16.13 14.59
N HIS A 789 17.54 15.67 15.83
CA HIS A 789 16.90 16.41 16.92
C HIS A 789 17.73 16.34 18.19
N VAL A 790 17.57 17.35 19.05
CA VAL A 790 18.32 17.49 20.30
C VAL A 790 17.40 17.61 21.51
N THR A 791 17.82 17.06 22.63
CA THR A 791 17.26 17.35 23.95
C THR A 791 18.39 17.62 24.94
N ALA A 792 18.11 18.33 26.02
CA ALA A 792 19.10 18.69 27.04
C ALA A 792 18.64 18.22 28.42
N LEU A 793 19.60 17.76 29.23
CA LEU A 793 19.38 17.33 30.59
C LEU A 793 20.51 17.80 31.52
N SER A 794 20.19 18.01 32.79
CA SER A 794 21.11 18.59 33.78
C SER A 794 21.66 17.52 34.73
N VAL A 795 22.98 17.35 34.75
CA VAL A 795 23.66 16.37 35.61
C VAL A 795 24.45 17.10 36.69
N THR A 796 24.23 16.76 37.96
CA THR A 796 25.02 17.30 39.08
C THR A 796 25.93 16.21 39.67
N VAL A 797 27.24 16.39 39.57
CA VAL A 797 28.23 15.56 40.25
C VAL A 797 28.54 16.17 41.61
N THR A 798 28.42 15.40 42.69
CA THR A 798 28.81 15.81 44.06
C THR A 798 30.04 15.06 44.53
N ASP A 799 30.79 15.63 45.47
CA ASP A 799 31.98 15.01 46.06
C ASP A 799 31.65 14.04 47.20
N PHE A 800 30.70 14.40 48.07
CA PHE A 800 30.17 13.53 49.12
C PHE A 800 28.68 13.78 49.38
N THR A 801 28.04 12.85 50.09
CA THR A 801 26.68 12.98 50.60
C THR A 801 26.68 12.95 52.12
N LEU A 802 26.28 14.04 52.77
CA LEU A 802 25.94 14.05 54.19
C LEU A 802 24.52 13.50 54.37
N SER A 803 24.38 12.40 55.11
CA SER A 803 23.09 11.92 55.62
C SER A 803 23.05 12.03 57.14
N LEU A 804 22.02 12.69 57.66
CA LEU A 804 21.69 12.72 59.08
C LEU A 804 20.71 11.58 59.36
N ALA A 805 21.12 10.62 60.19
CA ALA A 805 20.19 9.67 60.78
C ALA A 805 19.32 10.41 61.81
N THR A 806 18.02 10.14 61.85
CA THR A 806 17.16 10.66 62.92
C THR A 806 17.61 10.07 64.26
N PRO A 807 18.04 10.88 65.25
CA PRO A 807 18.51 10.34 66.52
C PRO A 807 17.38 9.67 67.29
N SER A 808 17.63 8.47 67.80
CA SER A 808 16.70 7.75 68.66
C SER A 808 16.37 8.58 69.91
N PRO A 809 15.09 8.76 70.28
CA PRO A 809 14.72 9.58 71.43
C PRO A 809 15.30 8.98 72.71
N SER A 810 16.22 9.72 73.34
CA SER A 810 16.86 9.33 74.59
C SER A 810 15.96 9.68 75.78
N VAL A 811 15.55 8.67 76.56
CA VAL A 811 14.85 8.90 77.83
C VAL A 811 15.87 9.36 78.88
N ILE A 812 15.84 10.64 79.23
CA ILE A 812 16.74 11.24 80.22
C ILE A 812 16.09 11.14 81.61
N ILE A 813 16.77 10.48 82.56
CA ILE A 813 16.41 10.50 83.97
C ILE A 813 16.98 11.77 84.60
N VAL A 814 16.23 12.41 85.51
CA VAL A 814 16.60 13.68 86.17
C VAL A 814 18.00 13.59 86.77
N GLY A 815 18.89 14.48 86.32
CA GLY A 815 20.31 14.53 86.72
C GLY A 815 21.31 13.95 85.72
N GLY A 816 20.85 13.26 84.66
CA GLY A 816 21.68 12.78 83.56
C GLY A 816 21.83 13.77 82.40
N TYR A 817 22.90 13.60 81.62
CA TYR A 817 23.10 14.27 80.32
C TYR A 817 23.02 13.23 79.20
N ALA A 818 22.43 13.59 78.07
CA ALA A 818 22.49 12.82 76.83
C ALA A 818 23.22 13.64 75.75
N ALA A 819 24.07 13.00 74.98
CA ALA A 819 24.68 13.57 73.78
C ALA A 819 24.08 12.88 72.55
N ALA A 820 23.61 13.67 71.58
CA ALA A 820 23.31 13.20 70.24
C ALA A 820 24.56 13.40 69.36
N VAL A 821 24.77 12.48 68.41
CA VAL A 821 25.77 12.57 67.35
C VAL A 821 25.04 12.65 66.02
#